data_AF-A0A5B1CL45-F1
#
_entry.id   AF-A0A5B1CL45-F1
#
_cell.length_a   1.000
_cell.length_b   1.000
_cell.length_c   1.000
_cell.angle_alpha   90.00
_cell.angle_beta   90.00
_cell.angle_gamma   90.00
#
_symmetry.space_group_name_H-M   'P 1'
#
loop_
_entity.id
_entity.type
_entity.pdbx_description
1 polymer ?
#
loop_
_entity_poly.entity_id
_entity_poly.type
_entity_poly.pdbx_seq_one_letter_code
_entity_poly.pdbx_strand_id
1 'polypeptide(L)'
;MKRFLSQLSFLCFACVYCFSFEKTAIASDVVFQEEGGIVAVEAEHFFDQTHTEKRSFHLTSSTVKPGIKPDPDPSHVGGASGGAYLEILPDTRVTHDDELIRGTNFSDQPGKLAILHYKVNFQTPGKYYVWVRAHSTGGEDNGLHVGLDGQWPESGQRLQWCVGKNSWRWESKQRTKEVHCGEPHKIFLEIKDAGQHTISFSMREDGFEFDKWLMTTDRNFALPNGVGPVSKVHSGTMPAAFPMVDAPARQAKQSLKPVASTHGQSAGNNGTLTKGTLTIGARDFDLAGTGFYLDQGKWLAVNPNQRKQGKVTITFPYPTGKYDITLQAIGENDGQSTFKLELDDDLVGDFKCPLSKEMFEDAPKFRKTWKAVPITDGAILGVTANIGSSDGLEYSRARWVAVKFKPADDATRKAAQPFLKRQKPKPAKAVSAKPSSPTKPVSKLPLILPRQPDGDGSIEISGETKQWHKVTLTMDGPYAHEQDNAPNPYTDLCMSVTWKHSDGTTYTVPGYFAADGNAGESSADSGTAWRAHFAPDRTGQWSYTVSFRRGPLAALSLENDGDAVAPFDAQQGQVSIDQSDKQGTDLRARGRLQIVGKRYLQFAGSKQYFLKVGADAPETMLGYADFDNTIAGKPKKVPLKTWTPHVGDWQSGDPTWKNGKGKGLIGAINYLSGKGCNAFSFLTYNAGGDGDNVWPFIHRDDKLHYDCSKLDQWGVVFDHGTAKGMYLHFKMQETENDDDIPESLDGGNLGVQRKLYCRELIARYAHNLALNWNISEENTQSIPQIKAMLDYIASLDAYGHNRVTHTYPNQQDKVYRPLLGDKSKLTGLSLQNSAIKDTHRQTVKWVQLSAAAGKPWIVAFDESGTAAHGQSPDLGYRGFDGRDKTGKMAYTQHEVRKQTLWGTLMGGGAGVEYYFGYQFVENDLICEDWRSRDQSWDYCRIAISFFHDNKIPFWEMSNQDALVGNPNHGNSKYCLAKPGESYVVYLSEGGTTELDLSEASGDYSVRWFNPRDGGPMQSGSIASVQGGSVVDLGKAPSDTNQDWIVVVD
;
A
#
# COMPACT_ATOMS: atom_id res chain seq x y z
N MET A 1 71.94 0.71 55.78
CA MET A 1 71.28 2.04 55.84
C MET A 1 69.78 1.78 55.66
N LYS A 2 68.91 2.13 56.61
CA LYS A 2 68.02 3.33 56.59
C LYS A 2 67.27 3.50 55.24
N ARG A 3 65.92 3.62 55.17
CA ARG A 3 64.86 3.51 56.22
C ARG A 3 63.46 3.60 55.54
N PHE A 4 62.44 2.96 56.14
CA PHE A 4 60.99 3.31 56.09
C PHE A 4 60.19 3.14 54.76
N LEU A 5 58.86 2.90 54.77
CA LEU A 5 57.86 2.86 55.87
C LEU A 5 56.67 1.91 55.54
N SER A 6 56.19 1.14 56.55
CA SER A 6 54.81 0.60 56.77
C SER A 6 54.05 -0.27 55.71
N GLN A 7 53.20 -1.24 56.09
CA GLN A 7 52.96 -1.95 57.38
C GLN A 7 52.09 -3.23 57.17
N LEU A 8 52.25 -4.19 58.09
CA LEU A 8 51.31 -5.22 58.59
C LEU A 8 50.62 -6.24 57.64
N SER A 9 51.24 -7.42 57.56
CA SER A 9 50.89 -8.62 58.34
C SER A 9 49.44 -9.15 58.49
N PHE A 10 49.32 -10.44 58.13
CA PHE A 10 48.75 -11.56 58.92
C PHE A 10 47.28 -12.02 58.75
N LEU A 11 47.19 -13.15 58.05
CA LEU A 11 46.69 -14.46 58.51
C LEU A 11 45.23 -14.88 58.28
N CYS A 12 45.14 -16.09 57.72
CA CYS A 12 44.00 -16.94 57.46
C CYS A 12 42.90 -16.94 58.52
N PHE A 13 41.66 -16.84 58.04
CA PHE A 13 40.60 -17.76 58.44
C PHE A 13 39.98 -18.37 57.18
N ALA A 14 39.81 -19.69 57.17
CA ALA A 14 39.06 -20.36 56.11
C ALA A 14 37.57 -20.01 56.29
N CYS A 15 37.02 -19.22 55.38
CA CYS A 15 35.60 -18.96 55.30
C CYS A 15 35.12 -19.41 53.92
N VAL A 16 34.25 -20.42 53.90
CA VAL A 16 33.60 -20.90 52.68
C VAL A 16 32.58 -19.84 52.26
N TYR A 17 33.02 -18.86 51.48
CA TYR A 17 32.10 -17.98 50.76
C TYR A 17 31.56 -18.71 49.54
N CYS A 18 30.48 -19.47 49.77
CA CYS A 18 29.49 -19.68 48.71
C CYS A 18 28.97 -18.30 48.31
N PHE A 19 29.48 -17.75 47.21
CA PHE A 19 28.81 -16.66 46.51
C PHE A 19 27.60 -17.23 45.76
N SER A 20 26.53 -17.49 46.51
CA SER A 20 25.20 -17.74 45.98
C SER A 20 24.63 -16.43 45.42
N PHE A 21 25.05 -16.06 44.20
CA PHE A 21 24.48 -14.96 43.42
C PHE A 21 23.41 -15.46 42.44
N GLU A 22 22.42 -16.18 42.96
CA GLU A 22 21.13 -16.41 42.29
C GLU A 22 19.98 -16.10 43.26
N LYS A 23 19.68 -14.80 43.39
CA LYS A 23 18.38 -14.32 43.88
C LYS A 23 17.94 -13.13 43.05
N THR A 24 17.19 -13.44 42.00
CA THR A 24 16.46 -12.50 41.13
C THR A 24 15.05 -12.21 41.64
N ALA A 25 14.56 -12.96 42.62
CA ALA A 25 13.28 -12.72 43.27
C ALA A 25 13.27 -11.41 44.08
N ILE A 26 12.19 -10.64 43.97
CA ILE A 26 12.00 -9.40 44.71
C ILE A 26 11.70 -9.66 46.19
N ALA A 27 11.78 -8.63 47.02
CA ALA A 27 11.45 -8.72 48.44
C ALA A 27 9.97 -9.16 48.62
N SER A 28 9.75 -10.13 49.50
CA SER A 28 8.45 -10.81 49.63
C SER A 28 7.35 -9.99 50.31
N ASP A 29 7.65 -8.76 50.72
CA ASP A 29 6.73 -7.73 51.22
C ASP A 29 6.12 -6.87 50.10
N VAL A 30 6.65 -6.97 48.87
CA VAL A 30 6.07 -6.32 47.70
C VAL A 30 4.77 -7.01 47.30
N VAL A 31 3.70 -6.22 47.21
CA VAL A 31 2.37 -6.64 46.76
C VAL A 31 1.90 -5.65 45.71
N PHE A 32 1.51 -6.13 44.53
CA PHE A 32 1.00 -5.30 43.45
C PHE A 32 -0.44 -4.86 43.71
N GLN A 33 -0.84 -3.71 43.17
CA GLN A 33 -2.18 -3.14 43.36
C GLN A 33 -3.01 -3.31 42.09
N GLU A 34 -4.17 -3.96 42.21
CA GLU A 34 -5.26 -3.78 41.24
C GLU A 34 -5.96 -2.45 41.51
N GLU A 35 -6.17 -1.65 40.45
CA GLU A 35 -6.88 -0.38 40.54
C GLU A 35 -7.78 -0.18 39.32
N GLY A 36 -9.10 -0.11 39.55
CA GLY A 36 -10.09 0.15 38.50
C GLY A 36 -10.36 -1.06 37.60
N GLY A 37 -10.19 -2.28 38.14
CA GLY A 37 -10.30 -3.53 37.39
C GLY A 37 -9.08 -3.83 36.53
N ILE A 38 -7.90 -3.29 36.88
CA ILE A 38 -6.63 -3.46 36.14
C ILE A 38 -5.46 -3.65 37.11
N VAL A 39 -4.62 -4.66 36.89
CA VAL A 39 -3.28 -4.80 37.48
C VAL A 39 -2.25 -5.13 36.39
N ALA A 40 -1.05 -4.57 36.47
CA ALA A 40 0.08 -4.90 35.59
C ALA A 40 1.37 -5.06 36.41
N VAL A 41 2.24 -5.97 35.98
CA VAL A 41 3.45 -6.39 36.70
C VAL A 41 4.53 -6.83 35.70
N GLU A 42 5.78 -6.37 35.88
CA GLU A 42 6.94 -6.84 35.10
C GLU A 42 7.28 -8.31 35.46
N ALA A 43 7.68 -9.13 34.50
CA ALA A 43 7.86 -10.57 34.71
C ALA A 43 8.95 -10.87 35.75
N GLU A 44 10.06 -10.12 35.72
CA GLU A 44 11.17 -10.21 36.66
C GLU A 44 10.80 -9.77 38.10
N HIS A 45 9.62 -9.18 38.32
CA HIS A 45 9.15 -8.78 39.64
C HIS A 45 8.38 -9.89 40.41
N PHE A 46 8.83 -11.14 40.29
CA PHE A 46 8.29 -12.28 41.05
C PHE A 46 8.90 -12.36 42.46
N PHE A 47 8.12 -12.79 43.46
CA PHE A 47 8.62 -12.91 44.84
C PHE A 47 9.16 -14.31 45.17
N ASP A 48 8.78 -15.33 44.39
CA ASP A 48 9.22 -16.71 44.56
C ASP A 48 9.16 -17.49 43.23
N GLN A 49 10.03 -18.49 43.09
CA GLN A 49 10.03 -19.41 41.95
C GLN A 49 10.18 -20.86 42.43
N THR A 50 9.29 -21.75 41.98
CA THR A 50 9.27 -23.17 42.41
C THR A 50 9.29 -24.14 41.22
N HIS A 51 9.52 -25.43 41.50
CA HIS A 51 9.59 -26.52 40.50
C HIS A 51 10.71 -26.27 39.45
N THR A 52 11.88 -25.88 39.93
CA THR A 52 13.02 -25.44 39.13
C THR A 52 14.02 -26.56 38.78
N GLU A 53 13.75 -27.80 39.17
CA GLU A 53 14.71 -28.92 39.10
C GLU A 53 15.07 -29.36 37.68
N LYS A 54 14.23 -29.01 36.69
CA LYS A 54 14.42 -29.33 35.26
C LYS A 54 14.56 -28.10 34.39
N ARG A 55 13.83 -27.05 34.72
CA ARG A 55 13.73 -25.78 33.98
C ARG A 55 13.47 -24.67 34.98
N SER A 56 14.05 -23.52 34.74
CA SER A 56 13.80 -22.31 35.52
C SER A 56 13.76 -21.09 34.62
N PHE A 57 13.03 -20.08 35.05
CA PHE A 57 13.12 -18.73 34.51
C PHE A 57 14.40 -18.06 35.02
N HIS A 58 15.26 -17.63 34.10
CA HIS A 58 16.48 -16.87 34.39
C HIS A 58 16.34 -15.43 33.89
N LEU A 59 16.94 -14.49 34.61
CA LEU A 59 16.91 -13.06 34.26
C LEU A 59 17.90 -12.77 33.13
N THR A 60 17.41 -12.14 32.07
CA THR A 60 18.23 -11.57 31.00
C THR A 60 18.01 -10.05 30.94
N SER A 61 19.10 -9.28 30.92
CA SER A 61 19.11 -7.82 30.82
C SER A 61 20.35 -7.32 30.08
N SER A 62 20.50 -6.01 29.93
CA SER A 62 21.69 -5.39 29.32
C SER A 62 23.00 -5.67 30.05
N THR A 63 22.93 -6.07 31.32
CA THR A 63 24.09 -6.34 32.18
C THR A 63 24.12 -7.75 32.76
N VAL A 64 23.09 -8.57 32.47
CA VAL A 64 22.94 -9.93 32.98
C VAL A 64 22.58 -10.86 31.81
N LYS A 65 23.43 -11.84 31.51
CA LYS A 65 23.08 -12.94 30.59
C LYS A 65 23.22 -14.28 31.33
N PRO A 66 22.21 -15.16 31.32
CA PRO A 66 22.30 -16.50 31.89
C PRO A 66 23.44 -17.32 31.25
N GLY A 67 24.17 -18.07 32.08
CA GLY A 67 25.21 -19.00 31.63
C GLY A 67 24.70 -20.41 31.31
N ILE A 68 23.38 -20.60 31.30
CA ILE A 68 22.72 -21.91 31.14
C ILE A 68 22.74 -22.29 29.66
N LYS A 69 22.97 -23.57 29.35
CA LYS A 69 22.98 -24.11 27.99
C LYS A 69 22.31 -25.48 27.92
N PRO A 70 21.69 -25.85 26.78
CA PRO A 70 21.48 -25.02 25.58
C PRO A 70 20.60 -23.77 25.80
N ASP A 71 20.93 -22.76 25.00
CA ASP A 71 20.32 -21.43 24.79
C ASP A 71 20.93 -21.06 23.42
N PRO A 72 20.19 -21.23 22.31
CA PRO A 72 20.72 -21.10 20.96
C PRO A 72 20.41 -19.75 20.30
N ASP A 73 19.55 -18.94 20.90
CA ASP A 73 19.12 -17.66 20.36
C ASP A 73 19.96 -16.48 20.92
N PRO A 74 19.85 -15.27 20.34
CA PRO A 74 20.50 -14.08 20.87
C PRO A 74 19.60 -13.41 21.93
N SER A 75 20.19 -12.69 22.89
CA SER A 75 19.38 -11.95 23.87
C SER A 75 18.46 -10.91 23.21
N HIS A 76 17.17 -10.94 23.53
CA HIS A 76 16.16 -10.04 22.99
C HIS A 76 15.81 -8.86 23.90
N VAL A 77 16.71 -8.49 24.84
CA VAL A 77 16.49 -7.40 25.83
C VAL A 77 16.07 -6.06 25.21
N GLY A 78 16.43 -5.82 23.95
CA GLY A 78 16.01 -4.64 23.21
C GLY A 78 14.48 -4.51 23.13
N GLY A 79 13.94 -3.46 23.74
CA GLY A 79 12.49 -3.19 23.79
C GLY A 79 11.72 -3.96 24.85
N ALA A 80 12.40 -4.67 25.76
CA ALA A 80 11.79 -5.20 26.96
C ALA A 80 11.29 -4.06 27.87
N SER A 81 10.14 -4.25 28.51
CA SER A 81 9.64 -3.42 29.61
C SER A 81 10.60 -3.57 30.80
N GLY A 82 10.77 -2.52 31.60
CA GLY A 82 11.72 -2.55 32.71
C GLY A 82 13.21 -2.71 32.33
N GLY A 83 13.56 -2.95 31.06
CA GLY A 83 14.93 -3.19 30.59
C GLY A 83 15.45 -4.61 30.82
N ALA A 84 14.57 -5.57 31.15
CA ALA A 84 14.91 -6.96 31.37
C ALA A 84 13.73 -7.89 31.02
N TYR A 85 13.99 -9.19 30.93
CA TYR A 85 12.97 -10.24 30.78
C TYR A 85 13.43 -11.53 31.47
N LEU A 86 12.52 -12.50 31.57
CA LEU A 86 12.79 -13.84 32.08
C LEU A 86 12.72 -14.89 30.98
N GLU A 87 13.61 -15.87 31.00
CA GLU A 87 13.71 -16.90 29.95
C GLU A 87 13.76 -18.31 30.55
N ILE A 88 12.95 -19.24 30.03
CA ILE A 88 12.89 -20.61 30.55
C ILE A 88 14.02 -21.47 29.99
N LEU A 89 15.07 -21.69 30.79
CA LEU A 89 16.27 -22.41 30.37
C LEU A 89 16.51 -23.73 31.12
N PRO A 90 17.31 -24.67 30.55
CA PRO A 90 17.86 -24.63 29.18
C PRO A 90 16.79 -24.80 28.09
N ASP A 91 16.92 -24.06 26.97
CA ASP A 91 16.11 -24.29 25.77
C ASP A 91 16.65 -25.49 25.00
N THR A 92 15.88 -26.58 25.01
CA THR A 92 16.20 -27.82 24.29
C THR A 92 15.25 -28.12 23.13
N ARG A 93 14.30 -27.22 22.83
CA ARG A 93 13.26 -27.45 21.83
C ARG A 93 12.98 -26.17 21.04
N VAL A 94 13.99 -25.76 20.27
CA VAL A 94 13.96 -24.55 19.43
C VAL A 94 12.97 -24.68 18.28
N THR A 95 12.90 -25.88 17.70
CA THR A 95 12.18 -26.18 16.45
C THR A 95 11.29 -27.41 16.59
N HIS A 96 10.39 -27.59 15.63
CA HIS A 96 9.51 -28.76 15.62
C HIS A 96 10.27 -30.08 15.46
N ASP A 97 11.44 -30.04 14.82
CA ASP A 97 12.30 -31.20 14.55
C ASP A 97 13.06 -31.68 15.80
N ASP A 98 13.17 -30.85 16.85
CA ASP A 98 13.76 -31.22 18.14
C ASP A 98 12.83 -32.18 18.92
N GLU A 99 13.39 -33.05 19.76
CA GLU A 99 12.59 -34.07 20.45
C GLU A 99 11.63 -33.49 21.51
N LEU A 100 10.34 -33.83 21.43
CA LEU A 100 9.32 -33.42 22.40
C LEU A 100 9.36 -34.30 23.67
N ILE A 101 10.08 -33.87 24.70
CA ILE A 101 10.23 -34.55 25.98
C ILE A 101 9.23 -33.98 27.01
N ARG A 102 8.05 -34.61 27.05
CA ARG A 102 6.95 -34.28 27.98
C ARG A 102 7.39 -34.35 29.44
N GLY A 103 7.03 -33.33 30.20
CA GLY A 103 7.47 -33.14 31.59
C GLY A 103 8.92 -32.70 31.74
N THR A 104 9.60 -32.29 30.66
CA THR A 104 10.97 -31.72 30.71
C THR A 104 11.10 -30.45 29.86
N ASN A 105 10.90 -30.53 28.54
CA ASN A 105 10.94 -29.37 27.62
C ASN A 105 9.54 -28.90 27.20
N PHE A 106 8.52 -29.72 27.47
CA PHE A 106 7.12 -29.38 27.26
C PHE A 106 6.24 -29.88 28.41
N SER A 107 5.25 -29.10 28.84
CA SER A 107 4.22 -29.53 29.79
C SER A 107 2.82 -29.04 29.38
N ASP A 108 1.97 -29.95 28.96
CA ASP A 108 0.52 -29.69 28.83
C ASP A 108 -0.19 -29.65 30.19
N GLN A 109 0.45 -30.14 31.25
CA GLN A 109 -0.04 -30.00 32.63
C GLN A 109 0.45 -28.69 33.24
N PRO A 110 -0.45 -27.81 33.73
CA PRO A 110 -0.06 -26.59 34.43
C PRO A 110 0.54 -26.89 35.80
N GLY A 111 1.39 -26.00 36.29
CA GLY A 111 1.92 -26.05 37.65
C GLY A 111 2.85 -27.24 37.91
N LYS A 112 3.63 -27.67 36.91
CA LYS A 112 4.56 -28.81 37.02
C LYS A 112 6.04 -28.46 36.86
N LEU A 113 6.36 -27.38 36.15
CA LEU A 113 7.72 -26.95 35.82
C LEU A 113 7.78 -25.42 35.87
N ALA A 114 8.91 -24.87 36.30
CA ALA A 114 9.26 -23.44 36.36
C ALA A 114 8.04 -22.56 36.67
N ILE A 115 7.70 -22.41 37.96
CA ILE A 115 6.53 -21.65 38.40
C ILE A 115 6.97 -20.34 39.04
N LEU A 116 6.55 -19.20 38.48
CA LEU A 116 6.72 -17.87 39.06
C LEU A 116 5.50 -17.49 39.89
N HIS A 117 5.73 -16.80 41.01
CA HIS A 117 4.67 -16.35 41.92
C HIS A 117 4.71 -14.83 42.17
N TYR A 118 3.55 -14.19 42.13
CA TYR A 118 3.36 -12.74 42.31
C TYR A 118 2.21 -12.48 43.30
N LYS A 119 2.38 -11.54 44.23
CA LYS A 119 1.30 -11.12 45.14
C LYS A 119 0.57 -9.93 44.55
N VAL A 120 -0.76 -10.00 44.50
CA VAL A 120 -1.63 -8.89 44.08
C VAL A 120 -2.71 -8.66 45.13
N ASN A 121 -2.91 -7.42 45.54
CA ASN A 121 -4.08 -7.00 46.28
C ASN A 121 -5.20 -6.59 45.30
N PHE A 122 -6.24 -7.40 45.21
CA PHE A 122 -7.46 -7.12 44.43
C PHE A 122 -8.47 -6.35 45.27
N GLN A 123 -8.91 -5.19 44.80
CA GLN A 123 -9.99 -4.42 45.42
C GLN A 123 -11.35 -4.84 44.87
N THR A 124 -11.38 -5.30 43.61
CA THR A 124 -12.59 -5.62 42.86
C THR A 124 -12.64 -7.12 42.53
N PRO A 125 -13.51 -7.91 43.18
CA PRO A 125 -13.79 -9.28 42.74
C PRO A 125 -14.39 -9.31 41.33
N GLY A 126 -14.10 -10.36 40.56
CA GLY A 126 -14.66 -10.57 39.24
C GLY A 126 -13.80 -11.46 38.33
N LYS A 127 -14.23 -11.54 37.07
CA LYS A 127 -13.49 -12.19 35.99
C LYS A 127 -12.40 -11.28 35.47
N TYR A 128 -11.15 -11.72 35.54
CA TYR A 128 -10.00 -11.01 35.00
C TYR A 128 -9.39 -11.75 33.82
N TYR A 129 -9.42 -11.15 32.64
CA TYR A 129 -8.73 -11.63 31.44
C TYR A 129 -7.24 -11.39 31.58
N VAL A 130 -6.42 -12.43 31.38
CA VAL A 130 -4.96 -12.35 31.53
C VAL A 130 -4.33 -12.03 30.18
N TRP A 131 -3.50 -11.01 30.14
CA TRP A 131 -2.65 -10.61 29.03
C TRP A 131 -1.19 -10.80 29.44
N VAL A 132 -0.37 -11.33 28.53
CA VAL A 132 1.08 -11.45 28.75
C VAL A 132 1.82 -10.88 27.55
N ARG A 133 2.90 -10.14 27.80
CA ARG A 133 3.90 -9.68 26.84
C ARG A 133 5.07 -10.66 26.88
N ALA A 134 5.34 -11.25 25.74
CA ALA A 134 6.38 -12.24 25.55
C ALA A 134 7.12 -12.00 24.24
N HIS A 135 8.35 -12.50 24.17
CA HIS A 135 9.08 -12.71 22.92
C HIS A 135 9.05 -14.22 22.63
N SER A 136 9.00 -14.56 21.36
CA SER A 136 8.96 -15.95 20.91
C SER A 136 9.54 -15.97 19.51
N THR A 137 10.63 -16.70 19.36
CA THR A 137 11.36 -16.92 18.12
C THR A 137 10.60 -17.91 17.22
N GLY A 138 9.98 -18.94 17.81
CA GLY A 138 9.71 -20.20 17.13
C GLY A 138 8.32 -20.83 17.33
N GLY A 139 8.20 -22.08 16.91
CA GLY A 139 6.97 -22.88 17.00
C GLY A 139 6.74 -23.51 18.38
N GLU A 140 7.76 -23.48 19.24
CA GLU A 140 7.89 -24.39 20.37
C GLU A 140 8.29 -23.69 21.68
N ASP A 141 8.39 -22.36 21.67
CA ASP A 141 8.81 -21.47 22.77
C ASP A 141 7.69 -20.51 23.19
N ASN A 142 6.42 -20.92 23.06
CA ASN A 142 5.35 -19.98 22.76
C ASN A 142 4.03 -20.19 23.51
N GLY A 143 4.11 -20.73 24.72
CA GLY A 143 3.00 -20.72 25.66
C GLY A 143 3.36 -20.81 27.13
N LEU A 144 2.37 -20.45 27.94
CA LEU A 144 2.39 -20.56 29.40
C LEU A 144 1.05 -21.10 29.91
N HIS A 145 1.01 -21.43 31.19
CA HIS A 145 -0.23 -21.54 31.96
C HIS A 145 -0.25 -20.48 33.06
N VAL A 146 -1.45 -20.09 33.50
CA VAL A 146 -1.70 -19.10 34.56
C VAL A 146 -2.55 -19.74 35.66
N GLY A 147 -2.26 -19.39 36.91
CA GLY A 147 -2.90 -19.94 38.11
C GLY A 147 -3.19 -18.86 39.15
N LEU A 148 -4.06 -19.22 40.11
CA LEU A 148 -4.56 -18.38 41.19
C LEU A 148 -4.53 -19.18 42.49
N ASP A 149 -3.83 -18.68 43.52
CA ASP A 149 -3.76 -19.26 44.86
C ASP A 149 -3.39 -20.76 44.88
N GLY A 150 -2.41 -21.13 44.05
CA GLY A 150 -1.94 -22.50 43.86
C GLY A 150 -2.87 -23.40 43.01
N GLN A 151 -4.01 -22.89 42.57
CA GLN A 151 -4.94 -23.58 41.66
C GLN A 151 -4.68 -23.19 40.20
N TRP A 152 -4.91 -24.13 39.28
CA TRP A 152 -4.70 -23.95 37.84
C TRP A 152 -6.01 -24.21 37.08
N PRO A 153 -6.97 -23.26 37.11
CA PRO A 153 -8.28 -23.45 36.47
C PRO A 153 -8.12 -23.66 34.96
N GLU A 154 -9.06 -24.37 34.31
CA GLU A 154 -8.97 -24.61 32.86
C GLU A 154 -8.83 -23.29 32.08
N SER A 155 -9.53 -22.23 32.48
CA SER A 155 -9.44 -20.88 31.90
C SER A 155 -8.08 -20.20 32.07
N GLY A 156 -7.17 -20.72 32.89
CA GLY A 156 -5.79 -20.22 33.00
C GLY A 156 -4.80 -20.98 32.10
N GLN A 157 -5.18 -22.13 31.56
CA GLN A 157 -4.25 -23.06 30.90
C GLN A 157 -4.08 -22.74 29.40
N ARG A 158 -2.91 -23.09 28.84
CA ARG A 158 -2.63 -23.05 27.39
C ARG A 158 -2.76 -21.64 26.76
N LEU A 159 -2.24 -20.62 27.44
CA LEU A 159 -2.03 -19.29 26.84
C LEU A 159 -0.97 -19.42 25.73
N GLN A 160 -1.24 -18.88 24.53
CA GLN A 160 -0.56 -19.29 23.29
C GLN A 160 -0.23 -18.08 22.37
N TRP A 161 1.00 -18.05 21.85
CA TRP A 161 1.48 -17.05 20.88
C TRP A 161 1.73 -17.67 19.49
N CYS A 162 0.88 -17.36 18.52
CA CYS A 162 1.10 -17.71 17.11
C CYS A 162 1.65 -16.56 16.24
N VAL A 163 1.45 -15.31 16.67
CA VAL A 163 1.69 -14.11 15.86
C VAL A 163 2.70 -13.19 16.53
N GLY A 164 3.40 -12.37 15.74
CA GLY A 164 4.42 -11.46 16.27
C GLY A 164 5.72 -12.14 16.69
N LYS A 165 6.09 -13.25 16.05
CA LYS A 165 7.38 -13.92 16.26
C LYS A 165 8.55 -12.94 16.11
N ASN A 166 9.60 -13.14 16.89
CA ASN A 166 10.78 -12.28 16.97
C ASN A 166 10.45 -10.83 17.39
N SER A 167 9.42 -10.63 18.22
CA SER A 167 9.11 -9.36 18.91
C SER A 167 8.40 -9.58 20.24
N TRP A 168 8.65 -8.65 21.16
CA TRP A 168 7.81 -8.40 22.32
C TRP A 168 6.36 -8.10 21.92
N ARG A 169 5.42 -8.98 22.29
CA ARG A 169 4.00 -8.85 21.94
C ARG A 169 3.06 -9.32 23.04
N TRP A 170 2.04 -8.50 23.30
CA TRP A 170 0.89 -8.84 24.12
C TRP A 170 -0.04 -9.85 23.44
N GLU A 171 -0.49 -10.87 24.16
CA GLU A 171 -1.51 -11.82 23.70
C GLU A 171 -2.41 -12.30 24.86
N SER A 172 -3.64 -12.70 24.54
CA SER A 172 -4.65 -13.21 25.49
C SER A 172 -5.59 -14.21 24.80
N LYS A 173 -5.04 -15.39 24.46
CA LYS A 173 -5.75 -16.45 23.73
C LYS A 173 -5.46 -17.83 24.30
N GLN A 174 -6.50 -18.65 24.46
CA GLN A 174 -6.37 -20.03 24.94
C GLN A 174 -6.34 -21.00 23.75
N ARG A 175 -5.26 -21.77 23.58
CA ARG A 175 -5.22 -22.87 22.61
C ARG A 175 -6.24 -23.95 22.96
N THR A 176 -7.20 -24.15 22.07
CA THR A 176 -8.21 -25.22 22.16
C THR A 176 -7.89 -26.35 21.18
N LYS A 177 -8.74 -27.38 21.08
CA LYS A 177 -8.55 -28.45 20.08
C LYS A 177 -8.92 -27.94 18.68
N GLU A 178 -9.88 -27.02 18.66
CA GLU A 178 -10.52 -26.44 17.49
C GLU A 178 -9.69 -25.29 16.90
N VAL A 179 -9.03 -24.50 17.76
CA VAL A 179 -8.22 -23.34 17.34
C VAL A 179 -6.80 -23.46 17.89
N HIS A 180 -5.88 -23.93 17.03
CA HIS A 180 -4.46 -24.10 17.35
C HIS A 180 -3.81 -22.81 17.91
N CYS A 181 -4.09 -21.66 17.29
CA CYS A 181 -3.57 -20.35 17.73
C CYS A 181 -4.37 -19.68 18.86
N GLY A 182 -5.32 -20.42 19.41
CA GLY A 182 -6.15 -20.05 20.54
C GLY A 182 -7.31 -19.11 20.25
N GLU A 183 -8.28 -19.18 21.15
CA GLU A 183 -9.50 -18.38 21.13
C GLU A 183 -9.38 -17.19 22.10
N PRO A 184 -9.78 -15.98 21.69
CA PRO A 184 -9.75 -14.80 22.54
C PRO A 184 -10.76 -14.90 23.69
N HIS A 185 -10.51 -14.17 24.78
CA HIS A 185 -11.35 -14.12 25.98
C HIS A 185 -11.53 -15.46 26.75
N LYS A 186 -10.85 -16.54 26.33
CA LYS A 186 -10.85 -17.82 27.05
C LYS A 186 -9.73 -17.94 28.10
N ILE A 187 -8.71 -17.05 28.06
CA ILE A 187 -7.73 -16.92 29.15
C ILE A 187 -8.22 -15.92 30.19
N PHE A 188 -8.64 -16.41 31.34
CA PHE A 188 -9.09 -15.60 32.48
C PHE A 188 -8.96 -16.33 33.83
N LEU A 189 -8.89 -15.56 34.91
CA LEU A 189 -9.00 -16.02 36.30
C LEU A 189 -10.24 -15.41 36.95
N GLU A 190 -10.90 -16.15 37.84
CA GLU A 190 -12.06 -15.68 38.61
C GLU A 190 -11.60 -15.30 40.02
N ILE A 191 -11.44 -14.00 40.29
CA ILE A 191 -11.10 -13.46 41.60
C ILE A 191 -12.39 -13.36 42.40
N LYS A 192 -12.62 -14.28 43.35
CA LYS A 192 -13.89 -14.40 44.07
C LYS A 192 -14.07 -13.42 45.22
N ASP A 193 -12.97 -13.10 45.89
CA ASP A 193 -12.92 -12.31 47.10
C ASP A 193 -12.01 -11.10 46.88
N ALA A 194 -12.13 -10.07 47.71
CA ALA A 194 -11.21 -8.94 47.71
C ALA A 194 -10.09 -9.18 48.74
N GLY A 195 -8.87 -8.73 48.43
CA GLY A 195 -7.69 -8.91 49.26
C GLY A 195 -6.49 -9.42 48.49
N GLN A 196 -5.50 -9.96 49.21
CA GLN A 196 -4.25 -10.44 48.63
C GLN A 196 -4.39 -11.85 48.07
N HIS A 197 -4.19 -11.99 46.76
CA HIS A 197 -4.10 -13.25 46.03
C HIS A 197 -2.69 -13.49 45.47
N THR A 198 -2.38 -14.75 45.17
CA THR A 198 -1.15 -15.17 44.50
C THR A 198 -1.44 -15.52 43.05
N ILE A 199 -1.03 -14.66 42.12
CA ILE A 199 -1.03 -14.99 40.69
C ILE A 199 0.22 -15.80 40.38
N SER A 200 0.08 -16.89 39.63
CA SER A 200 1.20 -17.77 39.28
C SER A 200 1.26 -18.02 37.78
N PHE A 201 2.47 -18.13 37.23
CA PHE A 201 2.69 -18.51 35.83
C PHE A 201 3.58 -19.76 35.80
N SER A 202 3.26 -20.74 34.97
CA SER A 202 4.07 -21.95 34.83
C SER A 202 4.38 -22.29 33.38
N MET A 203 5.53 -22.90 33.18
CA MET A 203 6.01 -23.36 31.89
C MET A 203 5.00 -24.25 31.17
N ARG A 204 4.77 -23.97 29.89
CA ARG A 204 4.23 -24.94 28.93
C ARG A 204 5.31 -25.46 27.98
N GLU A 205 6.33 -24.66 27.70
CA GLU A 205 7.38 -24.84 26.68
C GLU A 205 8.68 -24.18 27.19
N ASP A 206 9.86 -24.74 26.92
CA ASP A 206 11.16 -24.09 27.23
C ASP A 206 11.53 -23.06 26.14
N GLY A 207 12.57 -22.26 26.38
CA GLY A 207 12.89 -21.09 25.54
C GLY A 207 11.90 -19.92 25.65
N PHE A 208 10.78 -20.06 26.37
CA PHE A 208 9.78 -18.99 26.47
C PHE A 208 10.34 -17.72 27.15
N GLU A 209 10.27 -16.58 26.46
CA GLU A 209 10.74 -15.29 26.95
C GLU A 209 9.58 -14.43 27.46
N PHE A 210 9.51 -14.24 28.78
CA PHE A 210 8.45 -13.56 29.52
C PHE A 210 8.90 -12.18 30.00
N ASP A 211 8.18 -11.12 29.61
CA ASP A 211 8.56 -9.73 29.87
C ASP A 211 7.59 -9.00 30.81
N LYS A 212 6.28 -9.14 30.60
CA LYS A 212 5.29 -8.45 31.44
C LYS A 212 3.94 -9.13 31.41
N TRP A 213 3.13 -8.94 32.44
CA TRP A 213 1.74 -9.37 32.44
C TRP A 213 0.76 -8.32 32.97
N LEU A 214 -0.50 -8.51 32.62
CA LEU A 214 -1.64 -7.64 32.89
C LEU A 214 -2.85 -8.52 33.14
N MET A 215 -3.70 -8.13 34.09
CA MET A 215 -5.02 -8.71 34.29
C MET A 215 -6.07 -7.60 34.31
N THR A 216 -7.19 -7.79 33.60
CA THR A 216 -8.26 -6.78 33.54
C THR A 216 -9.67 -7.37 33.54
N THR A 217 -10.62 -6.68 34.19
CA THR A 217 -12.04 -7.05 34.15
C THR A 217 -12.74 -6.67 32.85
N ASP A 218 -12.15 -5.80 32.03
CA ASP A 218 -12.70 -5.44 30.73
C ASP A 218 -12.46 -6.57 29.71
N ARG A 219 -13.54 -7.26 29.33
CA ARG A 219 -13.51 -8.29 28.28
C ARG A 219 -13.06 -7.74 26.93
N ASN A 220 -13.39 -6.48 26.65
CA ASN A 220 -13.15 -5.81 25.39
C ASN A 220 -11.88 -4.97 25.41
N PHE A 221 -11.02 -5.15 26.44
CA PHE A 221 -9.77 -4.42 26.59
C PHE A 221 -8.93 -4.55 25.32
N ALA A 222 -8.65 -3.41 24.68
CA ALA A 222 -7.88 -3.38 23.45
C ALA A 222 -6.45 -3.87 23.68
N LEU A 223 -5.82 -4.44 22.64
CA LEU A 223 -4.41 -4.86 22.66
C LEU A 223 -3.54 -3.76 23.32
N PRO A 224 -2.82 -4.03 24.43
CA PRO A 224 -2.06 -3.00 25.12
C PRO A 224 -0.97 -2.41 24.22
N ASN A 225 -0.91 -1.08 24.13
CA ASN A 225 0.09 -0.38 23.32
C ASN A 225 1.48 -0.48 23.97
N GLY A 226 2.51 -0.79 23.16
CA GLY A 226 3.91 -0.79 23.59
C GLY A 226 4.19 -1.72 24.78
N VAL A 227 4.75 -1.16 25.87
CA VAL A 227 5.07 -1.87 27.13
C VAL A 227 3.87 -1.99 28.10
N GLY A 228 2.66 -1.60 27.66
CA GLY A 228 1.44 -1.69 28.47
C GLY A 228 1.41 -0.73 29.68
N PRO A 229 0.46 -0.93 30.63
CA PRO A 229 0.31 -0.08 31.80
C PRO A 229 1.53 -0.11 32.73
N VAL A 230 1.71 0.95 33.53
CA VAL A 230 2.73 0.98 34.59
C VAL A 230 2.32 0.08 35.75
N SER A 231 3.28 -0.66 36.28
CA SER A 231 3.10 -1.48 37.47
C SER A 231 2.81 -0.59 38.70
N LYS A 232 1.92 -1.03 39.60
CA LYS A 232 1.56 -0.31 40.84
C LYS A 232 1.71 -1.23 42.04
N VAL A 233 2.20 -0.71 43.16
CA VAL A 233 2.33 -1.47 44.43
C VAL A 233 1.30 -1.00 45.46
N HIS A 234 0.75 -1.97 46.18
CA HIS A 234 -0.07 -1.79 47.39
C HIS A 234 0.82 -1.65 48.63
N SER A 235 1.86 -2.48 48.71
CA SER A 235 2.87 -2.47 49.79
C SER A 235 4.25 -2.86 49.27
N GLY A 236 5.28 -2.61 50.07
CA GLY A 236 6.68 -2.81 49.70
C GLY A 236 7.23 -1.68 48.82
N THR A 237 8.46 -1.84 48.34
CA THR A 237 9.12 -0.88 47.43
C THR A 237 9.16 -1.45 46.03
N MET A 238 8.68 -0.69 45.03
CA MET A 238 8.82 -1.07 43.63
C MET A 238 10.31 -1.20 43.26
N PRO A 239 10.76 -2.30 42.64
CA PRO A 239 12.13 -2.42 42.16
C PRO A 239 12.45 -1.36 41.10
N ALA A 240 13.73 -0.99 41.00
CA ALA A 240 14.19 -0.09 39.95
C ALA A 240 14.28 -0.84 38.60
N ALA A 241 13.87 -0.17 37.52
CA ALA A 241 14.08 -0.68 36.17
C ALA A 241 15.58 -0.82 35.85
N PHE A 242 15.91 -1.83 35.06
CA PHE A 242 17.22 -2.06 34.47
C PHE A 242 17.53 -1.01 33.39
N PRO A 243 18.81 -0.86 32.97
CA PRO A 243 19.16 0.03 31.87
C PRO A 243 18.47 -0.39 30.58
N MET A 244 17.53 0.44 30.12
CA MET A 244 16.76 0.23 28.90
C MET A 244 17.70 0.06 27.70
N VAL A 245 17.42 -0.95 26.88
CA VAL A 245 18.03 -1.13 25.57
C VAL A 245 16.95 -0.89 24.54
N ASP A 246 17.20 -0.01 23.58
CA ASP A 246 16.31 0.14 22.43
C ASP A 246 16.20 -1.18 21.68
N ALA A 247 15.00 -1.52 21.21
CA ALA A 247 14.85 -2.67 20.33
C ALA A 247 15.80 -2.52 19.13
N PRO A 248 16.66 -3.51 18.81
CA PRO A 248 17.43 -3.45 17.58
C PRO A 248 16.44 -3.24 16.43
N ALA A 249 16.74 -2.29 15.55
CA ALA A 249 15.85 -1.89 14.47
C ALA A 249 15.42 -3.13 13.68
N ARG A 250 14.17 -3.57 13.87
CA ARG A 250 13.71 -4.85 13.32
C ARG A 250 13.77 -4.76 11.80
N GLN A 251 14.40 -5.76 11.19
CA GLN A 251 14.11 -6.13 9.81
C GLN A 251 12.60 -6.39 9.71
N ALA A 252 11.86 -5.44 9.12
CA ALA A 252 10.45 -5.25 9.42
C ALA A 252 9.53 -6.19 8.61
N LYS A 253 9.51 -7.47 8.97
CA LYS A 253 8.33 -8.31 8.72
C LYS A 253 7.15 -7.77 9.55
N GLN A 254 6.28 -6.94 8.98
CA GLN A 254 5.05 -6.52 9.67
C GLN A 254 3.76 -6.60 8.85
N SER A 255 2.91 -7.51 9.32
CA SER A 255 1.48 -7.57 9.05
C SER A 255 0.74 -6.34 9.60
N LEU A 256 0.00 -5.64 8.73
CA LEU A 256 -1.49 -5.67 8.72
C LEU A 256 -2.22 -5.95 10.05
N LYS A 257 -3.32 -5.30 10.44
CA LYS A 257 -4.00 -3.99 10.21
C LYS A 257 -5.24 -4.02 11.15
N PRO A 258 -5.83 -2.90 11.60
CA PRO A 258 -6.85 -2.21 10.79
C PRO A 258 -6.85 -0.68 11.06
N VAL A 259 -7.81 0.17 10.66
CA VAL A 259 -9.04 0.05 9.82
C VAL A 259 -8.99 1.21 8.77
N ALA A 260 -10.01 1.35 7.91
CA ALA A 260 -10.42 2.65 7.33
C ALA A 260 -11.43 3.33 8.31
N SER A 261 -12.00 4.53 8.14
CA SER A 261 -12.38 5.26 6.93
C SER A 261 -12.74 6.72 7.29
N THR A 262 -12.08 7.71 6.67
CA THR A 262 -12.62 8.66 5.67
C THR A 262 -13.62 9.75 6.10
N HIS A 263 -13.24 10.99 5.80
CA HIS A 263 -14.05 12.07 5.19
C HIS A 263 -15.59 12.03 5.30
N GLY A 264 -16.14 13.06 5.95
CA GLY A 264 -17.37 13.69 5.45
C GLY A 264 -17.06 14.73 4.36
N GLN A 265 -18.05 15.11 3.54
CA GLN A 265 -17.99 16.34 2.75
C GLN A 265 -19.37 16.81 2.26
N SER A 266 -19.67 18.10 2.45
CA SER A 266 -20.84 18.89 2.00
C SER A 266 -22.21 18.67 2.69
N ALA A 267 -23.14 19.63 2.76
CA ALA A 267 -23.03 21.08 2.91
C ALA A 267 -24.41 21.64 3.38
N GLY A 268 -24.42 22.86 3.95
CA GLY A 268 -25.61 23.71 3.94
C GLY A 268 -26.37 23.92 5.27
N ASN A 269 -26.73 25.18 5.48
CA ASN A 269 -27.59 25.79 6.51
C ASN A 269 -26.96 26.12 7.87
N ASN A 270 -26.78 27.43 8.05
CA ASN A 270 -26.61 28.12 9.33
C ASN A 270 -27.75 27.75 10.30
N GLY A 271 -27.45 26.91 11.28
CA GLY A 271 -28.32 26.63 12.42
C GLY A 271 -27.57 26.92 13.72
N THR A 272 -28.03 27.92 14.48
CA THR A 272 -27.40 28.41 15.72
C THR A 272 -27.18 27.28 16.74
N LEU A 273 -25.92 26.87 16.95
CA LEU A 273 -25.57 25.79 17.87
C LEU A 273 -25.46 26.28 19.32
N THR A 274 -26.19 25.61 20.22
CA THR A 274 -26.16 25.85 21.66
C THR A 274 -24.89 25.26 22.29
N LYS A 275 -24.14 26.07 23.05
CA LYS A 275 -22.92 25.64 23.76
C LYS A 275 -23.22 24.45 24.70
N GLY A 276 -22.40 23.40 24.65
CA GLY A 276 -22.44 22.29 25.62
C GLY A 276 -23.23 21.04 25.19
N THR A 277 -23.34 20.77 23.90
CA THR A 277 -24.07 19.61 23.35
C THR A 277 -23.17 18.82 22.39
N LEU A 278 -23.15 17.49 22.51
CA LEU A 278 -22.49 16.55 21.59
C LEU A 278 -23.44 16.17 20.43
N THR A 279 -22.93 15.73 19.29
CA THR A 279 -23.71 15.45 18.07
C THR A 279 -23.13 14.27 17.28
N ILE A 280 -23.98 13.30 16.94
CA ILE A 280 -23.74 12.27 15.91
C ILE A 280 -24.57 12.67 14.68
N GLY A 281 -23.92 12.84 13.53
CA GLY A 281 -24.57 13.23 12.28
C GLY A 281 -25.15 12.05 11.51
N ALA A 282 -26.15 12.31 10.67
CA ALA A 282 -26.77 11.34 9.74
C ALA A 282 -25.76 10.55 8.89
N ARG A 283 -24.56 11.12 8.64
CA ARG A 283 -23.51 10.53 7.79
C ARG A 283 -22.51 9.66 8.54
N ASP A 284 -22.59 9.63 9.86
CA ASP A 284 -21.67 8.86 10.71
C ASP A 284 -22.12 7.39 10.85
N PHE A 285 -23.33 7.07 10.38
CA PHE A 285 -23.95 5.75 10.41
C PHE A 285 -23.61 4.93 9.14
N ASP A 286 -23.38 3.63 9.28
CA ASP A 286 -23.34 2.70 8.14
C ASP A 286 -24.76 2.52 7.57
N LEU A 287 -24.89 2.52 6.24
CA LEU A 287 -26.17 2.46 5.54
C LEU A 287 -26.43 1.12 4.86
N ALA A 288 -25.46 0.21 4.82
CA ALA A 288 -25.61 -1.09 4.18
C ALA A 288 -26.77 -1.90 4.78
N GLY A 289 -27.78 -2.24 3.96
CA GLY A 289 -28.94 -3.05 4.38
C GLY A 289 -30.00 -2.34 5.23
N THR A 290 -29.70 -1.17 5.81
CA THR A 290 -30.53 -0.43 6.79
C THR A 290 -31.88 0.07 6.27
N GLY A 291 -31.99 0.23 4.93
CA GLY A 291 -33.14 0.85 4.29
C GLY A 291 -33.12 2.38 4.24
N PHE A 292 -32.07 3.01 4.74
CA PHE A 292 -31.78 4.42 4.50
C PHE A 292 -30.86 4.61 3.29
N TYR A 293 -31.00 5.75 2.62
CA TYR A 293 -30.01 6.33 1.72
C TYR A 293 -29.72 7.77 2.14
N LEU A 294 -28.64 8.34 1.61
CA LEU A 294 -28.23 9.71 1.91
C LEU A 294 -28.82 10.67 0.86
N ASP A 295 -29.96 11.28 1.17
CA ASP A 295 -30.62 12.26 0.31
C ASP A 295 -29.82 13.57 0.27
N GLN A 296 -29.59 14.08 -0.93
CA GLN A 296 -28.78 15.28 -1.24
C GLN A 296 -27.40 15.32 -0.55
N GLY A 297 -26.80 14.17 -0.23
CA GLY A 297 -25.55 14.10 0.52
C GLY A 297 -25.66 14.54 1.99
N LYS A 298 -26.87 14.76 2.52
CA LYS A 298 -27.10 15.51 3.77
C LYS A 298 -28.00 14.81 4.79
N TRP A 299 -29.07 14.16 4.35
CA TRP A 299 -30.10 13.60 5.23
C TRP A 299 -30.21 12.10 5.07
N LEU A 300 -30.37 11.35 6.16
CA LEU A 300 -30.85 9.97 6.02
C LEU A 300 -32.34 9.99 5.69
N ALA A 301 -32.69 9.25 4.65
CA ALA A 301 -34.01 9.19 4.06
C ALA A 301 -34.38 7.74 3.70
N VAL A 302 -35.65 7.40 3.77
CA VAL A 302 -36.24 6.13 3.33
C VAL A 302 -36.84 6.33 1.94
N ASN A 303 -36.59 5.42 1.00
CA ASN A 303 -37.12 5.53 -0.36
C ASN A 303 -38.58 5.00 -0.42
N PRO A 304 -39.60 5.86 -0.62
CA PRO A 304 -41.01 5.50 -0.50
C PRO A 304 -41.50 4.47 -1.52
N ASN A 305 -40.77 4.32 -2.63
CA ASN A 305 -41.04 3.41 -3.73
C ASN A 305 -40.43 2.01 -3.49
N GLN A 306 -39.51 1.88 -2.53
CA GLN A 306 -38.81 0.62 -2.23
C GLN A 306 -39.26 0.00 -0.90
N ARG A 307 -39.54 0.83 0.11
CA ARG A 307 -39.91 0.39 1.46
C ARG A 307 -40.61 1.50 2.24
N LYS A 308 -41.33 1.14 3.30
CA LYS A 308 -42.03 2.09 4.18
C LYS A 308 -41.29 2.38 5.51
N GLN A 309 -40.17 1.70 5.76
CA GLN A 309 -39.37 1.81 6.98
C GLN A 309 -37.87 1.63 6.68
N GLY A 310 -37.01 2.25 7.50
CA GLY A 310 -35.60 1.90 7.68
C GLY A 310 -35.21 1.87 9.16
N LYS A 311 -34.23 1.03 9.54
CA LYS A 311 -33.59 1.01 10.88
C LYS A 311 -32.08 1.05 10.70
N VAL A 312 -31.42 1.96 11.42
CA VAL A 312 -29.96 2.10 11.40
C VAL A 312 -29.43 2.20 12.83
N THR A 313 -28.22 1.70 13.06
CA THR A 313 -27.57 1.66 14.38
C THR A 313 -26.14 2.21 14.34
N ILE A 314 -25.64 2.70 15.47
CA ILE A 314 -24.25 3.08 15.68
C ILE A 314 -23.85 2.85 17.15
N THR A 315 -22.61 2.49 17.40
CA THR A 315 -22.05 2.47 18.76
C THR A 315 -21.94 3.88 19.32
N PHE A 316 -22.47 4.12 20.52
CA PHE A 316 -22.44 5.41 21.20
C PHE A 316 -21.01 5.79 21.61
N PRO A 317 -20.43 6.89 21.08
CA PRO A 317 -19.00 7.18 21.17
C PRO A 317 -18.64 8.19 22.28
N TYR A 318 -19.50 8.33 23.30
CA TYR A 318 -19.35 9.28 24.39
C TYR A 318 -19.46 8.55 25.74
N PRO A 319 -18.88 9.10 26.82
CA PRO A 319 -18.74 8.37 28.07
C PRO A 319 -20.09 8.12 28.74
N THR A 320 -20.17 7.03 29.49
CA THR A 320 -21.31 6.67 30.34
C THR A 320 -21.83 7.86 31.14
N GLY A 321 -23.15 8.06 31.15
CA GLY A 321 -23.78 9.11 31.93
C GLY A 321 -25.24 9.35 31.54
N LYS A 322 -25.79 10.50 31.94
CA LYS A 322 -27.16 10.91 31.61
C LYS A 322 -27.16 12.06 30.62
N TYR A 323 -27.90 11.90 29.52
CA TYR A 323 -27.96 12.89 28.45
C TYR A 323 -29.40 13.27 28.11
N ASP A 324 -29.60 14.55 27.83
CA ASP A 324 -30.74 15.01 27.05
C ASP A 324 -30.47 14.65 25.58
N ILE A 325 -31.10 13.59 25.08
CA ILE A 325 -30.95 13.12 23.70
C ILE A 325 -31.95 13.85 22.81
N THR A 326 -31.53 14.40 21.68
CA THR A 326 -32.38 15.14 20.75
C THR A 326 -32.23 14.63 19.32
N LEU A 327 -33.29 14.02 18.78
CA LEU A 327 -33.38 13.72 17.35
C LEU A 327 -33.73 14.99 16.58
N GLN A 328 -32.96 15.32 15.54
CA GLN A 328 -33.25 16.41 14.60
C GLN A 328 -33.77 15.82 13.29
N ALA A 329 -35.10 15.70 13.19
CA ALA A 329 -35.77 15.39 11.94
C ALA A 329 -35.97 16.65 11.08
N ILE A 330 -36.31 16.42 9.81
CA ILE A 330 -36.79 17.43 8.86
C ILE A 330 -38.30 17.27 8.74
N GLY A 331 -39.03 18.39 8.75
CA GLY A 331 -40.46 18.36 8.45
C GLY A 331 -40.69 18.30 6.95
N GLU A 332 -41.66 17.50 6.52
CA GLU A 332 -42.05 17.32 5.12
C GLU A 332 -43.56 17.65 5.01
N ASN A 333 -43.99 18.22 3.88
CA ASN A 333 -45.41 18.51 3.56
C ASN A 333 -46.17 17.26 3.10
N ASP A 334 -45.47 16.30 2.50
CA ASP A 334 -46.08 15.09 1.89
C ASP A 334 -46.68 14.13 2.94
N GLY A 335 -46.13 14.10 4.17
CA GLY A 335 -46.64 13.22 5.21
C GLY A 335 -45.90 13.22 6.56
N GLN A 336 -46.62 12.87 7.63
CA GLN A 336 -46.08 12.82 9.00
C GLN A 336 -45.33 11.51 9.30
N SER A 337 -44.01 11.51 9.11
CA SER A 337 -43.14 10.37 9.46
C SER A 337 -43.09 10.12 10.97
N THR A 338 -42.84 8.87 11.37
CA THR A 338 -42.60 8.49 12.78
C THR A 338 -41.20 7.95 12.96
N PHE A 339 -40.55 8.35 14.05
CA PHE A 339 -39.22 7.92 14.43
C PHE A 339 -39.27 7.23 15.80
N LYS A 340 -38.46 6.20 15.99
CA LYS A 340 -38.16 5.57 17.29
C LYS A 340 -36.67 5.69 17.56
N LEU A 341 -36.31 6.05 18.78
CA LEU A 341 -34.95 6.06 19.28
C LEU A 341 -34.78 4.89 20.25
N GLU A 342 -33.76 4.07 20.03
CA GLU A 342 -33.47 2.83 20.77
C GLU A 342 -32.03 2.87 21.32
N LEU A 343 -31.79 2.22 22.46
CA LEU A 343 -30.46 2.03 23.06
C LEU A 343 -30.34 0.58 23.50
N ASP A 344 -29.37 -0.15 22.95
CA ASP A 344 -29.20 -1.60 23.18
C ASP A 344 -30.51 -2.37 22.91
N ASP A 345 -31.22 -1.95 21.85
CA ASP A 345 -32.58 -2.37 21.44
C ASP A 345 -33.74 -2.03 22.42
N ASP A 346 -33.48 -1.42 23.58
CA ASP A 346 -34.52 -0.84 24.44
C ASP A 346 -35.03 0.50 23.90
N LEU A 347 -36.36 0.69 23.88
CA LEU A 347 -36.99 1.91 23.36
C LEU A 347 -36.83 3.11 24.32
N VAL A 348 -36.01 4.09 23.94
CA VAL A 348 -35.90 5.39 24.64
C VAL A 348 -37.15 6.24 24.42
N GLY A 349 -37.77 6.12 23.24
CA GLY A 349 -39.08 6.69 22.94
C GLY A 349 -39.26 7.05 21.47
N ASP A 350 -40.46 7.51 21.14
CA ASP A 350 -40.87 7.83 19.78
C ASP A 350 -41.10 9.33 19.53
N PHE A 351 -41.21 9.66 18.24
CA PHE A 351 -41.55 10.98 17.75
C PHE A 351 -42.33 10.89 16.43
N LYS A 352 -43.58 11.33 16.43
CA LYS A 352 -44.30 11.67 15.18
C LYS A 352 -43.93 13.08 14.76
N CYS A 353 -43.24 13.21 13.63
CA CYS A 353 -42.84 14.49 13.08
C CYS A 353 -44.08 15.22 12.51
N PRO A 354 -44.39 16.46 12.95
CA PRO A 354 -45.53 17.21 12.41
C PRO A 354 -45.31 17.59 10.94
N LEU A 355 -46.39 17.97 10.27
CA LEU A 355 -46.33 18.36 8.86
C LEU A 355 -45.63 19.72 8.69
N SER A 356 -44.82 19.87 7.64
CA SER A 356 -44.33 21.19 7.22
C SER A 356 -45.34 21.91 6.32
N LYS A 357 -45.16 23.23 6.19
CA LYS A 357 -45.79 24.05 5.14
C LYS A 357 -44.92 24.15 3.87
N GLU A 358 -43.65 23.77 3.97
CA GLU A 358 -42.67 23.77 2.89
C GLU A 358 -42.37 22.34 2.46
N MET A 359 -41.75 22.16 1.28
CA MET A 359 -41.35 20.83 0.77
C MET A 359 -40.44 20.07 1.74
N PHE A 360 -39.53 20.79 2.39
CA PHE A 360 -38.73 20.31 3.50
C PHE A 360 -38.28 21.50 4.38
N GLU A 361 -38.38 21.36 5.71
CA GLU A 361 -38.12 22.45 6.66
C GLU A 361 -37.29 21.96 7.85
N ASP A 362 -36.12 22.57 8.10
CA ASP A 362 -35.34 22.36 9.33
C ASP A 362 -35.69 23.44 10.36
N ALA A 363 -36.67 23.15 11.21
CA ALA A 363 -37.14 24.04 12.26
C ALA A 363 -37.19 23.31 13.62
N PRO A 364 -37.08 24.04 14.75
CA PRO A 364 -37.12 23.44 16.10
C PRO A 364 -38.35 22.55 16.38
N LYS A 365 -39.48 22.81 15.71
CA LYS A 365 -40.73 22.03 15.86
C LYS A 365 -40.65 20.58 15.33
N PHE A 366 -39.61 20.25 14.55
CA PHE A 366 -39.33 18.90 14.05
C PHE A 366 -38.23 18.19 14.86
N ARG A 367 -37.94 18.66 16.07
CA ARG A 367 -36.91 18.11 16.95
C ARG A 367 -37.55 17.59 18.23
N LYS A 368 -37.22 16.37 18.63
CA LYS A 368 -37.70 15.75 19.87
C LYS A 368 -36.54 15.56 20.82
N THR A 369 -36.68 16.06 22.04
CA THR A 369 -35.71 15.80 23.14
C THR A 369 -36.31 14.86 24.17
N TRP A 370 -35.61 13.77 24.48
CA TRP A 370 -35.81 12.92 25.64
C TRP A 370 -34.80 13.35 26.73
N LYS A 371 -35.22 13.43 28.00
CA LYS A 371 -34.45 14.09 29.07
C LYS A 371 -33.74 13.10 29.98
N ALA A 372 -32.51 13.43 30.37
CA ALA A 372 -31.71 12.69 31.35
C ALA A 372 -31.65 11.16 31.14
N VAL A 373 -31.64 10.71 29.87
CA VAL A 373 -31.59 9.31 29.48
C VAL A 373 -30.25 8.72 29.92
N PRO A 374 -30.23 7.65 30.75
CA PRO A 374 -28.99 6.95 31.06
C PRO A 374 -28.50 6.19 29.83
N ILE A 375 -27.21 6.27 29.56
CA ILE A 375 -26.55 5.57 28.46
C ILE A 375 -25.15 5.17 28.89
N THR A 376 -24.74 3.97 28.51
CA THR A 376 -23.39 3.44 28.73
C THR A 376 -22.50 3.75 27.54
N ASP A 377 -21.21 3.99 27.79
CA ASP A 377 -20.18 4.00 26.76
C ASP A 377 -20.22 2.66 26.01
N GLY A 378 -20.21 2.69 24.68
CA GLY A 378 -20.37 1.49 23.86
C GLY A 378 -21.81 1.00 23.61
N ALA A 379 -22.85 1.63 24.18
CA ALA A 379 -24.26 1.28 23.91
C ALA A 379 -24.63 1.40 22.42
N ILE A 380 -25.49 0.54 21.90
CA ILE A 380 -25.93 0.58 20.51
C ILE A 380 -27.12 1.54 20.36
N LEU A 381 -26.87 2.72 19.79
CA LEU A 381 -27.90 3.70 19.44
C LEU A 381 -28.61 3.32 18.15
N GLY A 382 -29.90 3.01 18.23
CA GLY A 382 -30.78 2.75 17.09
C GLY A 382 -31.69 3.93 16.73
N VAL A 383 -31.86 4.18 15.43
CA VAL A 383 -32.92 5.04 14.89
C VAL A 383 -33.73 4.26 13.86
N THR A 384 -35.01 4.03 14.17
CA THR A 384 -35.98 3.45 13.23
C THR A 384 -36.90 4.55 12.73
N ALA A 385 -37.06 4.70 11.42
CA ALA A 385 -37.94 5.68 10.81
C ALA A 385 -38.97 5.02 9.88
N ASN A 386 -40.24 5.42 10.02
CA ASN A 386 -41.34 5.05 9.14
C ASN A 386 -41.80 6.28 8.38
N ILE A 387 -42.07 6.13 7.09
CA ILE A 387 -42.61 7.21 6.27
C ILE A 387 -44.10 7.41 6.54
N GLY A 388 -44.57 8.65 6.38
CA GLY A 388 -45.98 8.99 6.47
C GLY A 388 -46.52 9.49 5.12
N SER A 389 -47.83 9.57 5.01
CA SER A 389 -48.54 10.20 3.89
C SER A 389 -49.72 10.98 4.46
N SER A 390 -50.01 12.15 3.90
CA SER A 390 -51.15 12.99 4.31
C SER A 390 -52.43 12.68 3.52
N ASP A 391 -52.30 12.17 2.30
CA ASP A 391 -53.38 11.95 1.32
C ASP A 391 -53.53 10.48 0.88
N GLY A 392 -52.58 9.62 1.25
CA GLY A 392 -52.51 8.21 0.83
C GLY A 392 -51.78 7.98 -0.51
N LEU A 393 -51.37 9.03 -1.20
CA LEU A 393 -50.77 8.99 -2.53
C LEU A 393 -49.28 9.39 -2.48
N GLU A 394 -48.98 10.55 -1.91
CA GLU A 394 -47.62 11.05 -1.77
C GLU A 394 -47.08 10.71 -0.37
N TYR A 395 -45.83 10.25 -0.32
CA TYR A 395 -45.19 9.79 0.91
C TYR A 395 -43.94 10.61 1.19
N SER A 396 -43.82 11.07 2.45
CA SER A 396 -42.59 11.65 2.97
C SER A 396 -41.44 10.65 2.94
N ARG A 397 -40.21 11.13 3.10
CA ARG A 397 -39.00 10.29 3.10
C ARG A 397 -38.43 10.05 4.49
N ALA A 398 -39.10 10.51 5.54
CA ALA A 398 -38.66 10.42 6.93
C ALA A 398 -37.23 10.98 7.14
N ARG A 399 -36.98 12.16 6.58
CA ARG A 399 -35.67 12.80 6.55
C ARG A 399 -35.19 13.22 7.94
N TRP A 400 -33.92 12.97 8.26
CA TRP A 400 -33.30 13.47 9.50
C TRP A 400 -31.80 13.77 9.37
N VAL A 401 -31.30 14.62 10.27
CA VAL A 401 -29.97 15.28 10.20
C VAL A 401 -28.96 14.72 11.20
N ALA A 402 -29.39 14.48 12.44
CA ALA A 402 -28.48 14.15 13.55
C ALA A 402 -29.24 13.67 14.80
N VAL A 403 -28.52 12.99 15.69
CA VAL A 403 -28.89 12.81 17.11
C VAL A 403 -27.91 13.59 17.99
N LYS A 404 -28.42 14.40 18.92
CA LYS A 404 -27.63 15.30 19.77
C LYS A 404 -27.75 14.92 21.24
N PHE A 405 -26.67 15.05 22.00
CA PHE A 405 -26.56 14.57 23.39
C PHE A 405 -26.02 15.69 24.27
N LYS A 406 -26.88 16.30 25.09
CA LYS A 406 -26.45 17.33 26.05
C LYS A 406 -26.33 16.68 27.44
N PRO A 407 -25.15 16.70 28.10
CA PRO A 407 -25.00 16.16 29.45
C PRO A 407 -26.01 16.78 30.44
N ALA A 408 -26.81 15.91 31.08
CA ALA A 408 -27.93 16.31 31.93
C ALA A 408 -27.50 16.64 33.36
N ASP A 409 -26.44 15.99 33.87
CA ASP A 409 -25.86 16.24 35.19
C ASP A 409 -24.36 16.64 35.13
N ASP A 410 -23.81 17.07 36.27
CA ASP A 410 -22.44 17.60 36.34
C ASP A 410 -21.37 16.51 36.24
N ALA A 411 -21.66 15.28 36.68
CA ALA A 411 -20.77 14.13 36.53
C ALA A 411 -20.59 13.79 35.03
N THR A 412 -21.70 13.66 34.31
CA THR A 412 -21.73 13.45 32.86
C THR A 412 -21.11 14.65 32.14
N ARG A 413 -21.35 15.89 32.59
CA ARG A 413 -20.73 17.09 31.99
C ARG A 413 -19.22 17.12 32.20
N LYS A 414 -18.71 16.62 33.32
CA LYS A 414 -17.27 16.46 33.61
C LYS A 414 -16.66 15.31 32.80
N ALA A 415 -17.34 14.18 32.66
CA ALA A 415 -16.90 13.08 31.80
C ALA A 415 -16.91 13.46 30.32
N ALA A 416 -17.95 14.17 29.86
CA ALA A 416 -18.10 14.67 28.50
C ALA A 416 -17.23 15.90 28.17
N GLN A 417 -16.58 16.56 29.14
CA GLN A 417 -15.76 17.77 28.90
C GLN A 417 -14.68 17.60 27.81
N PRO A 418 -13.89 16.50 27.77
CA PRO A 418 -12.94 16.25 26.69
C PRO A 418 -13.62 16.14 25.31
N PHE A 419 -14.79 15.52 25.25
CA PHE A 419 -15.58 15.31 24.03
C PHE A 419 -16.22 16.62 23.56
N LEU A 420 -16.77 17.41 24.49
CA LEU A 420 -17.31 18.76 24.24
C LEU A 420 -16.22 19.76 23.82
N LYS A 421 -14.97 19.58 24.27
CA LYS A 421 -13.80 20.34 23.78
C LYS A 421 -13.43 19.95 22.35
N ARG A 422 -13.55 18.67 21.98
CA ARG A 422 -13.30 18.15 20.62
C ARG A 422 -14.39 18.58 19.62
N GLN A 423 -15.65 18.73 20.05
CA GLN A 423 -16.78 19.12 19.17
C GLN A 423 -17.09 20.62 19.06
N LYS A 424 -16.32 21.52 19.68
CA LYS A 424 -16.46 22.95 19.34
C LYS A 424 -16.06 23.17 17.88
N PRO A 425 -16.88 23.81 17.03
CA PRO A 425 -16.37 24.33 15.77
C PRO A 425 -15.30 25.37 16.11
N LYS A 426 -14.04 25.07 15.81
CA LYS A 426 -13.01 26.11 15.73
C LYS A 426 -13.50 27.12 14.68
N PRO A 427 -13.50 28.45 14.94
CA PRO A 427 -13.41 29.38 13.82
C PRO A 427 -12.16 28.99 13.03
N ALA A 428 -12.26 28.89 11.71
CA ALA A 428 -11.29 28.21 10.85
C ALA A 428 -9.83 28.58 11.23
N LYS A 429 -9.22 27.68 12.02
CA LYS A 429 -7.85 27.78 12.49
C LYS A 429 -7.22 26.45 12.17
N ALA A 430 -6.28 26.55 11.23
CA ALA A 430 -5.56 25.47 10.59
C ALA A 430 -5.47 24.21 11.46
N VAL A 431 -5.75 23.06 10.83
CA VAL A 431 -5.04 21.84 11.19
C VAL A 431 -3.56 22.23 11.16
N SER A 432 -2.87 22.12 12.30
CA SER A 432 -1.41 22.02 12.24
C SER A 432 -1.16 20.71 11.53
N ALA A 433 -0.98 20.77 10.22
CA ALA A 433 -0.49 19.65 9.46
C ALA A 433 0.79 19.14 10.14
N LYS A 434 1.15 17.86 9.91
CA LYS A 434 2.58 17.57 9.85
C LYS A 434 3.15 18.65 8.91
N PRO A 435 4.13 19.47 9.32
CA PRO A 435 4.69 20.47 8.42
C PRO A 435 5.06 19.74 7.13
N SER A 436 4.66 20.30 5.98
CA SER A 436 5.03 19.73 4.68
C SER A 436 6.53 19.43 4.72
N SER A 437 6.92 18.25 4.25
CA SER A 437 8.31 17.81 4.27
C SER A 437 9.24 18.94 3.83
N PRO A 438 10.40 19.13 4.48
CA PRO A 438 11.24 20.29 4.23
C PRO A 438 11.52 20.46 2.73
N THR A 439 11.48 21.72 2.31
CA THR A 439 11.92 22.17 1.00
C THR A 439 12.71 23.44 1.20
N LYS A 440 13.80 23.58 0.46
CA LYS A 440 14.76 24.68 0.60
C LYS A 440 15.05 25.25 -0.79
N PRO A 441 14.41 26.38 -1.14
CA PRO A 441 14.74 27.12 -2.34
C PRO A 441 16.25 27.34 -2.53
N VAL A 442 16.76 27.05 -3.72
CA VAL A 442 18.17 27.33 -4.10
C VAL A 442 18.47 28.82 -3.94
N SER A 443 17.54 29.66 -4.39
CA SER A 443 17.57 31.11 -4.19
C SER A 443 16.64 31.54 -3.06
N LYS A 444 17.06 32.55 -2.28
CA LYS A 444 16.21 33.26 -1.31
C LYS A 444 15.63 34.57 -1.85
N LEU A 445 15.95 34.92 -3.10
CA LEU A 445 15.45 36.14 -3.74
C LEU A 445 14.01 35.92 -4.21
N PRO A 446 13.11 36.92 -4.13
CA PRO A 446 11.78 36.84 -4.72
C PRO A 446 11.83 36.53 -6.23
N LEU A 447 12.78 37.15 -6.93
CA LEU A 447 13.04 36.98 -8.36
C LEU A 447 14.55 36.99 -8.60
N ILE A 448 15.00 36.24 -9.62
CA ILE A 448 16.36 36.36 -10.15
C ILE A 448 16.45 37.57 -11.08
N LEU A 449 17.61 38.24 -11.04
CA LEU A 449 17.96 39.43 -11.84
C LEU A 449 19.33 39.22 -12.53
N PRO A 450 19.58 39.80 -13.72
CA PRO A 450 18.66 40.61 -14.52
C PRO A 450 17.52 39.78 -15.14
N ARG A 451 16.50 40.46 -15.67
CA ARG A 451 15.37 39.84 -16.37
C ARG A 451 15.26 40.42 -17.77
N GLN A 452 14.79 39.62 -18.72
CA GLN A 452 14.30 40.14 -20.00
C GLN A 452 12.87 40.67 -19.83
N PRO A 453 12.33 41.42 -20.81
CA PRO A 453 10.90 41.71 -20.88
C PRO A 453 10.07 40.42 -20.91
N ASP A 454 8.81 40.52 -20.46
CA ASP A 454 7.81 39.49 -20.74
C ASP A 454 7.59 39.36 -22.25
N GLY A 455 7.18 38.18 -22.70
CA GLY A 455 6.78 37.92 -24.07
C GLY A 455 5.51 38.63 -24.49
N ASP A 456 5.21 38.63 -25.80
CA ASP A 456 4.08 39.36 -26.37
C ASP A 456 2.74 38.59 -26.38
N GLY A 457 2.75 37.32 -25.97
CA GLY A 457 1.61 36.41 -26.00
C GLY A 457 1.39 35.71 -27.33
N SER A 458 2.30 35.85 -28.30
CA SER A 458 2.30 35.08 -29.53
C SER A 458 2.40 33.57 -29.28
N ILE A 459 1.85 32.79 -30.21
CA ILE A 459 1.76 31.34 -30.11
C ILE A 459 2.35 30.70 -31.37
N GLU A 460 3.30 29.79 -31.17
CA GLU A 460 3.81 28.87 -32.18
C GLU A 460 3.19 27.47 -31.97
N ILE A 461 2.76 26.83 -33.06
CA ILE A 461 2.43 25.40 -33.07
C ILE A 461 3.54 24.66 -33.83
N SER A 462 4.19 23.73 -33.15
CA SER A 462 5.33 22.95 -33.69
C SER A 462 5.18 21.45 -33.46
N GLY A 463 6.03 20.68 -34.15
CA GLY A 463 5.92 19.23 -34.29
C GLY A 463 5.15 18.81 -35.55
N GLU A 464 5.11 17.49 -35.81
CA GLU A 464 4.31 16.94 -36.91
C GLU A 464 2.81 17.05 -36.57
N THR A 465 2.04 17.88 -37.29
CA THR A 465 0.60 18.11 -37.04
C THR A 465 -0.26 16.95 -37.54
N LYS A 466 -0.08 15.77 -36.93
CA LYS A 466 -0.68 14.49 -37.34
C LYS A 466 -1.33 13.77 -36.16
N GLN A 467 -2.35 12.97 -36.47
CA GLN A 467 -3.05 12.13 -35.49
C GLN A 467 -2.03 11.28 -34.71
N TRP A 468 -2.11 11.30 -33.38
CA TRP A 468 -1.22 10.62 -32.42
C TRP A 468 0.18 11.22 -32.21
N HIS A 469 0.55 12.29 -32.91
CA HIS A 469 1.89 12.90 -32.76
C HIS A 469 1.90 13.95 -31.65
N LYS A 470 3.09 14.29 -31.11
CA LYS A 470 3.26 15.39 -30.16
C LYS A 470 3.16 16.74 -30.88
N VAL A 471 1.97 17.33 -30.87
CA VAL A 471 1.75 18.73 -31.25
C VAL A 471 2.09 19.60 -30.04
N THR A 472 3.01 20.55 -30.21
CA THR A 472 3.45 21.44 -29.14
C THR A 472 2.94 22.84 -29.40
N LEU A 473 2.16 23.36 -28.47
CA LEU A 473 1.86 24.80 -28.39
C LEU A 473 2.94 25.43 -27.51
N THR A 474 3.69 26.38 -28.07
CA THR A 474 4.61 27.25 -27.32
C THR A 474 4.07 28.68 -27.35
N MET A 475 3.90 29.29 -26.18
CA MET A 475 3.51 30.69 -26.01
C MET A 475 4.71 31.50 -25.54
N ASP A 476 4.91 32.68 -26.14
CA ASP A 476 5.82 33.72 -25.64
C ASP A 476 5.13 34.45 -24.47
N GLY A 477 5.24 33.88 -23.27
CA GLY A 477 4.53 34.27 -22.07
C GLY A 477 5.33 35.17 -21.11
N PRO A 478 4.91 35.30 -19.84
CA PRO A 478 5.67 36.03 -18.83
C PRO A 478 7.11 35.51 -18.73
N TYR A 479 8.09 36.41 -18.58
CA TYR A 479 9.47 36.01 -18.34
C TYR A 479 9.59 35.43 -16.93
N ALA A 480 10.12 34.21 -16.85
CA ALA A 480 10.40 33.52 -15.61
C ALA A 480 11.82 32.93 -15.60
N HIS A 481 12.26 32.57 -14.40
CA HIS A 481 13.44 31.77 -14.14
C HIS A 481 13.03 30.63 -13.21
N GLU A 482 13.58 29.43 -13.42
CA GLU A 482 13.30 28.24 -12.60
C GLU A 482 13.60 28.41 -11.10
N GLN A 483 14.28 29.48 -10.67
CA GLN A 483 14.59 29.80 -9.27
C GLN A 483 13.77 30.98 -8.70
N ASP A 484 12.78 31.50 -9.44
CA ASP A 484 11.90 32.58 -8.97
C ASP A 484 10.94 32.08 -7.88
N ASN A 485 10.86 32.82 -6.76
CA ASN A 485 10.01 32.46 -5.62
C ASN A 485 8.67 33.20 -5.58
N ALA A 486 8.54 34.37 -6.23
CA ALA A 486 7.35 35.23 -6.11
C ALA A 486 7.15 36.17 -7.33
N PRO A 487 6.28 35.81 -8.29
CA PRO A 487 5.58 34.53 -8.40
C PRO A 487 6.56 33.39 -8.67
N ASN A 488 6.33 32.21 -8.08
CA ASN A 488 7.01 31.00 -8.50
C ASN A 488 6.33 30.47 -9.79
N PRO A 489 7.07 30.18 -10.88
CA PRO A 489 6.49 29.84 -12.18
C PRO A 489 5.80 28.47 -12.21
N TYR A 490 6.07 27.61 -11.22
CA TYR A 490 5.53 26.26 -11.12
C TYR A 490 4.29 26.21 -10.22
N THR A 491 4.20 27.05 -9.16
CA THR A 491 3.04 27.09 -8.27
C THR A 491 2.06 28.23 -8.59
N ASP A 492 2.56 29.42 -8.93
CA ASP A 492 1.75 30.64 -8.92
C ASP A 492 1.33 31.12 -10.31
N LEU A 493 1.87 30.52 -11.37
CA LEU A 493 1.49 30.75 -12.75
C LEU A 493 0.91 29.45 -13.34
N CYS A 494 -0.30 29.51 -13.88
CA CYS A 494 -1.00 28.35 -14.43
C CYS A 494 -1.35 28.57 -15.89
N MET A 495 -0.65 27.87 -16.78
CA MET A 495 -1.09 27.69 -18.16
C MET A 495 -1.94 26.42 -18.27
N SER A 496 -3.01 26.48 -19.06
CA SER A 496 -3.74 25.31 -19.54
C SER A 496 -4.26 25.58 -20.95
N VAL A 497 -4.40 24.54 -21.77
CA VAL A 497 -4.88 24.68 -23.15
C VAL A 497 -6.04 23.72 -23.38
N THR A 498 -7.19 24.28 -23.74
CA THR A 498 -8.38 23.51 -24.11
C THR A 498 -8.43 23.38 -25.63
N TRP A 499 -8.23 22.16 -26.12
CA TRP A 499 -8.34 21.77 -27.51
C TRP A 499 -9.74 21.22 -27.77
N LYS A 500 -10.38 21.69 -28.84
CA LYS A 500 -11.71 21.26 -29.27
C LYS A 500 -11.71 20.91 -30.74
N HIS A 501 -12.14 19.70 -31.06
CA HIS A 501 -12.30 19.21 -32.42
C HIS A 501 -13.65 19.65 -33.01
N SER A 502 -13.77 19.65 -34.34
CA SER A 502 -15.01 19.99 -35.04
C SER A 502 -16.20 19.08 -34.71
N ASP A 503 -15.99 17.85 -34.22
CA ASP A 503 -17.06 16.95 -33.74
C ASP A 503 -17.52 17.24 -32.30
N GLY A 504 -16.91 18.22 -31.62
CA GLY A 504 -17.20 18.59 -30.23
C GLY A 504 -16.33 17.91 -29.17
N THR A 505 -15.49 16.94 -29.55
CA THR A 505 -14.51 16.33 -28.63
C THR A 505 -13.59 17.39 -28.06
N THR A 506 -13.36 17.36 -26.74
CA THR A 506 -12.60 18.39 -26.02
C THR A 506 -11.57 17.76 -25.09
N TYR A 507 -10.35 18.30 -25.08
CA TYR A 507 -9.26 17.95 -24.15
C TYR A 507 -8.71 19.22 -23.50
N THR A 508 -8.56 19.25 -22.18
CA THR A 508 -7.85 20.33 -21.48
C THR A 508 -6.54 19.79 -20.93
N VAL A 509 -5.42 20.20 -21.53
CA VAL A 509 -4.08 19.77 -21.12
C VAL A 509 -3.40 20.87 -20.27
N PRO A 510 -2.70 20.51 -19.18
CA PRO A 510 -1.93 21.47 -18.41
C PRO A 510 -0.68 21.91 -19.20
N GLY A 511 -0.35 23.20 -19.11
CA GLY A 511 0.92 23.74 -19.60
C GLY A 511 1.93 23.96 -18.47
N TYR A 512 3.19 24.18 -18.84
CA TYR A 512 4.35 24.27 -17.96
C TYR A 512 5.37 25.32 -18.44
N PHE A 513 6.25 25.77 -17.54
CA PHE A 513 7.35 26.69 -17.87
C PHE A 513 8.55 25.96 -18.50
N ALA A 514 9.00 26.46 -19.66
CA ALA A 514 9.96 25.79 -20.54
C ALA A 514 11.22 26.63 -20.86
N ALA A 515 11.55 27.63 -20.03
CA ALA A 515 12.70 28.53 -20.21
C ALA A 515 12.72 29.22 -21.59
N ASP A 516 13.67 28.89 -22.46
CA ASP A 516 13.79 29.40 -23.83
C ASP A 516 13.07 28.54 -24.88
N GLY A 517 12.45 27.43 -24.48
CA GLY A 517 11.83 26.46 -25.37
C GLY A 517 12.82 25.52 -26.06
N ASN A 518 14.10 25.55 -25.72
CA ASN A 518 15.12 24.64 -26.24
C ASN A 518 16.10 24.20 -25.13
N ALA A 519 15.62 24.20 -23.88
CA ALA A 519 16.42 24.02 -22.67
C ALA A 519 17.23 22.72 -22.67
N GLY A 520 16.76 21.66 -23.35
CA GLY A 520 17.51 20.42 -23.47
C GLY A 520 18.81 20.54 -24.30
N GLU A 521 18.87 21.51 -25.23
CA GLU A 521 20.07 21.86 -26.00
C GLU A 521 20.84 23.03 -25.38
N SER A 522 20.14 24.07 -24.92
CA SER A 522 20.75 25.33 -24.46
C SER A 522 21.17 25.33 -22.99
N SER A 523 20.57 24.46 -22.16
CA SER A 523 20.55 24.57 -20.69
C SER A 523 19.97 25.88 -20.16
N ALA A 524 19.04 26.50 -20.88
CA ALA A 524 18.34 27.66 -20.35
C ALA A 524 17.55 27.30 -19.08
N ASP A 525 17.76 28.10 -18.04
CA ASP A 525 17.09 28.08 -16.74
C ASP A 525 15.99 29.17 -16.64
N SER A 526 15.87 29.98 -17.69
CA SER A 526 15.08 31.21 -17.74
C SER A 526 14.67 31.57 -19.17
N GLY A 527 13.61 32.36 -19.29
CA GLY A 527 13.06 32.80 -20.58
C GLY A 527 11.56 33.03 -20.52
N THR A 528 10.92 33.11 -21.69
CA THR A 528 9.50 33.42 -21.88
C THR A 528 8.69 32.24 -22.42
N ALA A 529 9.29 31.07 -22.70
CA ALA A 529 8.57 29.97 -23.31
C ALA A 529 7.67 29.22 -22.30
N TRP A 530 6.37 29.18 -22.60
CA TRP A 530 5.38 28.36 -21.88
C TRP A 530 4.78 27.33 -22.83
N ARG A 531 4.76 26.06 -22.43
CA ARG A 531 4.42 24.95 -23.32
C ARG A 531 3.24 24.13 -22.86
N ALA A 532 2.48 23.61 -23.82
CA ALA A 532 1.53 22.53 -23.62
C ALA A 532 1.64 21.50 -24.75
N HIS A 533 1.73 20.22 -24.39
CA HIS A 533 1.79 19.12 -25.35
C HIS A 533 0.42 18.46 -25.55
N PHE A 534 0.00 18.39 -26.80
CA PHE A 534 -1.24 17.75 -27.21
C PHE A 534 -0.96 16.62 -28.20
N ALA A 535 -1.59 15.48 -28.00
CA ALA A 535 -1.50 14.34 -28.91
C ALA A 535 -2.91 14.01 -29.44
N PRO A 536 -3.30 14.61 -30.59
CA PRO A 536 -4.66 14.58 -31.11
C PRO A 536 -5.07 13.18 -31.54
N ASP A 537 -6.27 12.75 -31.17
CA ASP A 537 -6.78 11.41 -31.47
C ASP A 537 -7.69 11.36 -32.72
N ARG A 538 -7.88 12.50 -33.39
CA ARG A 538 -8.68 12.67 -34.62
C ARG A 538 -7.97 13.56 -35.62
N THR A 539 -8.13 13.24 -36.91
CA THR A 539 -7.79 14.12 -38.03
C THR A 539 -8.84 15.21 -38.21
N GLY A 540 -8.47 16.32 -38.86
CA GLY A 540 -9.35 17.46 -39.13
C GLY A 540 -9.00 18.70 -38.29
N GLN A 541 -9.91 19.68 -38.29
CA GLN A 541 -9.69 20.96 -37.62
C GLN A 541 -9.87 20.84 -36.10
N TRP A 542 -8.83 21.27 -35.37
CA TRP A 542 -8.87 21.50 -33.93
C TRP A 542 -8.71 23.00 -33.66
N SER A 543 -9.60 23.58 -32.86
CA SER A 543 -9.42 24.91 -32.26
C SER A 543 -8.82 24.77 -30.87
N TYR A 544 -7.96 25.71 -30.46
CA TYR A 544 -7.47 25.78 -29.09
C TYR A 544 -7.84 27.12 -28.42
N THR A 545 -8.00 27.08 -27.10
CA THR A 545 -8.09 28.26 -26.23
C THR A 545 -7.11 28.08 -25.07
N VAL A 546 -6.21 29.05 -24.88
CA VAL A 546 -5.30 29.11 -23.73
C VAL A 546 -6.03 29.78 -22.56
N SER A 547 -5.86 29.24 -21.35
CA SER A 547 -6.09 30.00 -20.12
C SER A 547 -4.77 30.16 -19.37
N PHE A 548 -4.48 31.39 -18.96
CA PHE A 548 -3.27 31.77 -18.24
C PHE A 548 -3.66 32.53 -16.97
N ARG A 549 -3.43 31.92 -15.81
CA ARG A 549 -3.75 32.49 -14.49
C ARG A 549 -2.50 32.82 -13.70
N ARG A 550 -2.61 33.82 -12.84
CA ARG A 550 -1.63 34.15 -11.80
C ARG A 550 -2.31 34.27 -10.45
N GLY A 551 -1.74 33.64 -9.43
CA GLY A 551 -2.19 33.75 -8.05
C GLY A 551 -1.51 32.71 -7.16
N PRO A 552 -1.50 32.89 -5.83
CA PRO A 552 -0.83 31.94 -4.94
C PRO A 552 -1.35 30.51 -5.14
N LEU A 553 -0.46 29.60 -5.52
CA LEU A 553 -0.77 28.19 -5.83
C LEU A 553 -1.78 27.96 -6.99
N ALA A 554 -1.98 28.94 -7.89
CA ALA A 554 -2.92 28.85 -9.02
C ALA A 554 -2.70 27.60 -9.89
N ALA A 555 -1.45 27.15 -10.08
CA ALA A 555 -1.13 25.96 -10.87
C ALA A 555 -1.69 24.66 -10.27
N LEU A 556 -1.95 24.64 -8.96
CA LEU A 556 -2.32 23.44 -8.19
C LEU A 556 -3.83 23.32 -7.94
N SER A 557 -4.62 24.27 -8.45
CA SER A 557 -6.08 24.19 -8.49
C SER A 557 -6.57 23.43 -9.72
N LEU A 558 -7.75 22.81 -9.59
CA LEU A 558 -8.49 22.21 -10.71
C LEU A 558 -9.60 23.15 -11.23
N GLU A 559 -9.90 24.24 -10.52
CA GLU A 559 -11.06 25.12 -10.77
C GLU A 559 -10.70 26.39 -11.57
N ASN A 560 -9.49 26.44 -12.16
CA ASN A 560 -8.96 27.60 -12.91
C ASN A 560 -8.84 28.90 -12.06
N ASP A 561 -8.43 28.75 -10.80
CA ASP A 561 -8.24 29.85 -9.83
C ASP A 561 -7.14 30.86 -10.24
N GLY A 562 -7.28 32.09 -9.76
CA GLY A 562 -6.30 33.18 -9.95
C GLY A 562 -6.79 34.24 -10.94
N ASP A 563 -6.01 35.33 -11.05
CA ASP A 563 -6.31 36.44 -11.95
C ASP A 563 -5.88 36.10 -13.39
N ALA A 564 -6.67 36.52 -14.38
CA ALA A 564 -6.31 36.44 -15.79
C ALA A 564 -5.04 37.27 -16.08
N VAL A 565 -4.04 36.68 -16.73
CA VAL A 565 -2.81 37.39 -17.09
C VAL A 565 -2.91 37.86 -18.55
N ALA A 566 -3.19 39.13 -18.77
CA ALA A 566 -3.12 39.73 -20.11
C ALA A 566 -1.64 39.98 -20.51
N PRO A 567 -1.27 39.81 -21.79
CA PRO A 567 -2.09 39.42 -22.95
C PRO A 567 -2.27 37.90 -23.14
N PHE A 568 -1.77 37.07 -22.21
CA PHE A 568 -1.62 35.61 -22.36
C PHE A 568 -2.93 34.80 -22.21
N ASP A 569 -3.85 35.21 -21.33
CA ASP A 569 -5.14 34.53 -21.13
C ASP A 569 -6.09 34.71 -22.32
N ALA A 570 -6.95 33.71 -22.55
CA ALA A 570 -7.98 33.68 -23.59
C ALA A 570 -7.49 33.73 -25.06
N GLN A 571 -6.18 33.62 -25.30
CA GLN A 571 -5.59 33.46 -26.63
C GLN A 571 -6.14 32.21 -27.34
N GLN A 572 -6.36 32.31 -28.65
CA GLN A 572 -7.07 31.30 -29.45
C GLN A 572 -6.44 31.10 -30.82
N GLY A 573 -6.61 29.90 -31.38
CA GLY A 573 -6.19 29.58 -32.73
C GLY A 573 -6.76 28.26 -33.24
N GLN A 574 -6.29 27.82 -34.40
CA GLN A 574 -6.68 26.55 -35.03
C GLN A 574 -5.47 25.84 -35.63
N VAL A 575 -5.55 24.51 -35.70
CA VAL A 575 -4.59 23.63 -36.38
C VAL A 575 -5.34 22.54 -37.15
N SER A 576 -4.85 22.21 -38.36
CA SER A 576 -5.29 21.02 -39.09
C SER A 576 -4.45 19.83 -38.67
N ILE A 577 -5.09 18.73 -38.31
CA ILE A 577 -4.42 17.47 -37.97
C ILE A 577 -4.59 16.48 -39.11
N ASP A 578 -3.48 16.09 -39.72
CA ASP A 578 -3.43 15.13 -40.83
C ASP A 578 -3.37 13.68 -40.33
N GLN A 579 -3.54 12.73 -41.24
CA GLN A 579 -3.34 11.31 -40.94
C GLN A 579 -1.86 11.03 -40.58
N SER A 580 -1.65 10.17 -39.56
CA SER A 580 -0.32 9.64 -39.26
C SER A 580 0.22 8.83 -40.43
N ASP A 581 1.50 9.00 -40.73
CA ASP A 581 2.24 8.26 -41.76
C ASP A 581 3.17 7.19 -41.18
N LYS A 582 3.31 7.10 -39.85
CA LYS A 582 4.17 6.12 -39.18
C LYS A 582 3.61 4.71 -39.33
N GLN A 583 4.49 3.72 -39.29
CA GLN A 583 4.19 2.31 -39.55
C GLN A 583 4.90 1.39 -38.55
N GLY A 584 4.50 0.12 -38.48
CA GLY A 584 5.24 -0.92 -37.78
C GLY A 584 5.11 -0.88 -36.26
N THR A 585 6.24 -0.70 -35.56
CA THR A 585 6.33 -0.67 -34.09
C THR A 585 6.08 0.72 -33.49
N ASP A 586 6.28 1.80 -34.25
CA ASP A 586 6.00 3.17 -33.78
C ASP A 586 4.55 3.28 -33.29
N LEU A 587 4.36 3.73 -32.04
CA LEU A 587 3.03 3.78 -31.43
C LEU A 587 2.10 4.74 -32.19
N ARG A 588 2.63 5.73 -32.91
CA ARG A 588 1.86 6.67 -33.75
C ARG A 588 1.22 6.00 -34.97
N ALA A 589 1.60 4.76 -35.29
CA ALA A 589 0.91 3.91 -36.26
C ALA A 589 -0.32 3.19 -35.66
N ARG A 590 -0.38 3.05 -34.33
CA ARG A 590 -1.38 2.24 -33.60
C ARG A 590 -2.35 3.11 -32.78
N GLY A 591 -1.92 4.30 -32.38
CA GLY A 591 -2.64 5.24 -31.52
C GLY A 591 -2.34 5.05 -30.03
N ARG A 592 -3.07 5.75 -29.18
CA ARG A 592 -2.91 5.69 -27.71
C ARG A 592 -3.39 4.36 -27.13
N LEU A 593 -2.71 3.80 -26.13
CA LEU A 593 -3.26 2.73 -25.29
C LEU A 593 -4.31 3.28 -24.33
N GLN A 594 -5.50 2.69 -24.36
CA GLN A 594 -6.66 3.09 -23.56
C GLN A 594 -7.16 1.94 -22.69
N ILE A 595 -7.74 2.30 -21.55
CA ILE A 595 -8.50 1.37 -20.70
C ILE A 595 -9.91 1.22 -21.30
N VAL A 596 -10.29 -0.01 -21.64
CA VAL A 596 -11.57 -0.32 -22.32
C VAL A 596 -12.55 -1.10 -21.43
N GLY A 597 -12.44 -0.95 -20.11
CA GLY A 597 -13.27 -1.68 -19.13
C GLY A 597 -12.99 -3.19 -19.04
N LYS A 598 -11.89 -3.67 -19.63
CA LYS A 598 -11.43 -5.07 -19.62
C LYS A 598 -10.05 -5.20 -18.93
N ARG A 599 -9.60 -6.44 -18.75
CA ARG A 599 -8.33 -6.83 -18.08
C ARG A 599 -7.05 -6.40 -18.84
N TYR A 600 -7.18 -5.87 -20.05
CA TYR A 600 -6.06 -5.50 -20.93
C TYR A 600 -6.28 -4.12 -21.53
N LEU A 601 -5.17 -3.42 -21.82
CA LEU A 601 -5.19 -2.19 -22.58
C LEU A 601 -5.42 -2.50 -24.07
N GLN A 602 -5.97 -1.53 -24.80
CA GLN A 602 -6.21 -1.63 -26.23
C GLN A 602 -5.70 -0.37 -26.95
N PHE A 603 -5.12 -0.53 -28.13
CA PHE A 603 -4.76 0.60 -28.98
C PHE A 603 -6.00 1.29 -29.55
N ALA A 604 -6.12 2.60 -29.36
CA ALA A 604 -7.27 3.40 -29.77
C ALA A 604 -7.43 3.47 -31.30
N GLY A 605 -6.34 3.47 -32.07
CA GLY A 605 -6.36 3.44 -33.53
C GLY A 605 -6.58 2.02 -34.06
N SER A 606 -5.60 1.13 -33.86
CA SER A 606 -5.60 -0.22 -34.47
C SER A 606 -6.57 -1.22 -33.84
N LYS A 607 -7.14 -0.92 -32.65
CA LYS A 607 -7.98 -1.81 -31.84
C LYS A 607 -7.30 -3.11 -31.38
N GLN A 608 -5.98 -3.25 -31.58
CA GLN A 608 -5.21 -4.37 -31.08
C GLN A 608 -5.11 -4.30 -29.54
N TYR A 609 -5.38 -5.42 -28.85
CA TYR A 609 -5.12 -5.55 -27.41
C TYR A 609 -3.62 -5.70 -27.14
N PHE A 610 -3.15 -5.20 -26.01
CA PHE A 610 -1.73 -5.09 -25.68
C PHE A 610 -1.32 -6.07 -24.57
N LEU A 611 -0.19 -6.74 -24.80
CA LEU A 611 0.59 -7.48 -23.80
C LEU A 611 1.96 -6.81 -23.65
N LYS A 612 2.38 -6.63 -22.39
CA LYS A 612 3.62 -5.94 -22.01
C LYS A 612 4.76 -6.92 -21.74
N VAL A 613 5.94 -6.67 -22.28
CA VAL A 613 7.19 -7.37 -21.94
C VAL A 613 8.37 -6.40 -22.01
N GLY A 614 9.21 -6.36 -20.96
CA GLY A 614 10.29 -5.38 -20.87
C GLY A 614 11.20 -5.50 -19.66
N ALA A 615 12.02 -4.47 -19.44
CA ALA A 615 12.90 -4.36 -18.29
C ALA A 615 12.25 -3.52 -17.18
N ASP A 616 12.24 -4.01 -15.94
CA ASP A 616 11.85 -3.21 -14.76
C ASP A 616 13.07 -2.55 -14.09
N ALA A 617 14.26 -2.83 -14.65
CA ALA A 617 15.56 -2.50 -14.09
C ALA A 617 16.48 -1.94 -15.19
N PRO A 618 17.33 -0.94 -14.89
CA PRO A 618 17.51 -0.34 -13.58
C PRO A 618 16.46 0.75 -13.27
N GLU A 619 15.86 0.72 -12.08
CA GLU A 619 15.00 1.82 -11.57
C GLU A 619 15.69 3.20 -11.69
N THR A 620 17.01 3.22 -11.53
CA THR A 620 17.89 4.39 -11.60
C THR A 620 18.23 4.82 -13.02
N MET A 621 17.51 4.35 -14.06
CA MET A 621 17.75 4.64 -15.48
C MET A 621 17.94 6.14 -15.78
N LEU A 622 17.16 7.00 -15.12
CA LEU A 622 17.23 8.47 -15.30
C LEU A 622 18.38 9.14 -14.51
N GLY A 623 19.09 8.40 -13.65
CA GLY A 623 20.31 8.84 -12.98
C GLY A 623 21.49 8.78 -13.93
N TYR A 624 21.45 9.58 -14.99
CA TYR A 624 22.29 9.45 -16.19
C TYR A 624 23.24 10.64 -16.38
N ALA A 625 24.51 10.37 -16.67
CA ALA A 625 25.59 11.36 -16.65
C ALA A 625 25.48 12.44 -17.74
N ASP A 626 24.73 12.19 -18.81
CA ASP A 626 24.53 13.13 -19.91
C ASP A 626 23.37 14.11 -19.68
N PHE A 627 22.49 13.86 -18.70
CA PHE A 627 21.48 14.85 -18.31
C PHE A 627 22.12 16.00 -17.55
N ASP A 628 21.65 17.22 -17.81
CA ASP A 628 22.12 18.40 -17.09
C ASP A 628 21.68 18.37 -15.62
N ASN A 629 22.46 19.05 -14.76
CA ASN A 629 22.23 19.21 -13.32
C ASN A 629 21.84 17.91 -12.59
N THR A 630 22.37 16.77 -13.05
CA THR A 630 22.09 15.44 -12.50
C THR A 630 23.31 14.99 -11.70
N ILE A 631 23.09 14.56 -10.46
CA ILE A 631 24.14 14.15 -9.52
C ILE A 631 23.71 12.88 -8.78
N ALA A 632 24.67 12.05 -8.41
CA ALA A 632 24.44 10.94 -7.51
C ALA A 632 24.79 11.34 -6.07
N GLY A 633 23.86 11.20 -5.12
CA GLY A 633 24.12 11.33 -3.68
C GLY A 633 24.94 10.18 -3.12
N LYS A 634 24.87 8.99 -3.76
CA LYS A 634 25.61 7.77 -3.39
C LYS A 634 26.65 7.33 -4.44
N PRO A 635 27.55 8.21 -4.96
CA PRO A 635 28.31 7.97 -6.19
C PRO A 635 29.30 6.80 -6.12
N LYS A 636 29.66 6.33 -4.90
CA LYS A 636 30.51 5.14 -4.70
C LYS A 636 29.75 3.81 -4.75
N LYS A 637 28.42 3.83 -4.64
CA LYS A 637 27.54 2.66 -4.67
C LYS A 637 26.70 2.63 -5.94
N VAL A 638 26.10 3.77 -6.26
CA VAL A 638 25.22 4.00 -7.40
C VAL A 638 25.73 5.24 -8.13
N PRO A 639 26.76 5.12 -8.99
CA PRO A 639 27.21 6.22 -9.83
C PRO A 639 26.13 6.60 -10.84
N LEU A 640 26.28 7.77 -11.47
CA LEU A 640 25.48 8.09 -12.66
C LEU A 640 25.82 7.13 -13.80
N LYS A 641 24.79 6.67 -14.48
CA LYS A 641 24.89 5.74 -15.62
C LYS A 641 25.55 6.42 -16.82
N THR A 642 26.11 5.60 -17.69
CA THR A 642 26.72 6.02 -18.95
C THR A 642 26.09 5.34 -20.15
N TRP A 643 25.48 4.16 -19.94
CA TRP A 643 24.99 3.26 -20.97
C TRP A 643 26.03 3.00 -22.08
N THR A 644 27.31 3.03 -21.71
CA THR A 644 28.46 2.84 -22.63
C THR A 644 28.35 1.57 -23.48
N PRO A 645 27.92 0.40 -22.96
CA PRO A 645 27.73 -0.81 -23.76
C PRO A 645 26.73 -0.66 -24.92
N HIS A 646 25.82 0.32 -24.84
CA HIS A 646 24.77 0.57 -25.81
C HIS A 646 25.05 1.75 -26.76
N VAL A 647 26.19 2.44 -26.66
CA VAL A 647 26.55 3.51 -27.61
C VAL A 647 26.65 2.99 -29.05
N GLY A 648 26.99 1.71 -29.24
CA GLY A 648 26.98 1.05 -30.54
C GLY A 648 25.58 0.70 -31.10
N ASP A 649 24.54 0.77 -30.27
CA ASP A 649 23.14 0.56 -30.68
C ASP A 649 22.45 1.85 -31.13
N TRP A 650 23.06 3.01 -30.91
CA TRP A 650 22.61 4.29 -31.45
C TRP A 650 22.84 4.34 -32.97
N GLN A 651 21.82 4.72 -33.74
CA GLN A 651 21.83 4.74 -35.20
C GLN A 651 21.80 6.17 -35.74
N SER A 652 22.29 6.36 -36.96
CA SER A 652 22.24 7.67 -37.61
C SER A 652 20.78 8.12 -37.81
N GLY A 653 20.41 9.25 -37.21
CA GLY A 653 19.05 9.79 -37.23
C GLY A 653 18.27 9.57 -35.92
N ASP A 654 18.77 8.74 -35.00
CA ASP A 654 18.26 8.72 -33.63
C ASP A 654 18.62 10.03 -32.90
N PRO A 655 17.80 10.48 -31.93
CA PRO A 655 18.01 11.75 -31.27
C PRO A 655 19.26 11.75 -30.37
N THR A 656 19.74 12.97 -30.13
CA THR A 656 20.79 13.33 -29.17
C THR A 656 20.52 14.76 -28.71
N TRP A 657 21.13 15.18 -27.60
CA TRP A 657 21.19 16.59 -27.22
C TRP A 657 22.64 17.08 -27.14
N LYS A 658 22.84 18.40 -27.06
CA LYS A 658 24.11 19.08 -26.74
C LYS A 658 25.31 18.55 -27.53
N ASN A 659 25.14 18.45 -28.85
CA ASN A 659 26.14 17.94 -29.79
C ASN A 659 26.57 16.48 -29.55
N GLY A 660 25.62 15.60 -29.22
CA GLY A 660 25.82 14.15 -29.25
C GLY A 660 25.77 13.43 -27.89
N LYS A 661 25.36 14.13 -26.83
CA LYS A 661 24.94 13.50 -25.58
C LYS A 661 23.69 12.64 -25.78
N GLY A 662 23.49 11.66 -24.90
CA GLY A 662 22.30 10.80 -24.87
C GLY A 662 22.43 9.48 -25.62
N LYS A 663 23.49 9.30 -26.42
CA LYS A 663 23.65 8.14 -27.31
C LYS A 663 23.58 6.80 -26.61
N GLY A 664 24.17 6.66 -25.43
CA GLY A 664 24.13 5.41 -24.66
C GLY A 664 22.69 5.02 -24.30
N LEU A 665 21.93 5.95 -23.70
CA LEU A 665 20.56 5.70 -23.25
C LEU A 665 19.58 5.49 -24.42
N ILE A 666 19.70 6.30 -25.48
CA ILE A 666 18.92 6.15 -26.71
C ILE A 666 19.24 4.82 -27.41
N GLY A 667 20.52 4.43 -27.43
CA GLY A 667 20.96 3.11 -27.90
C GLY A 667 20.44 1.94 -27.05
N ALA A 668 20.34 2.10 -25.73
CA ALA A 668 19.80 1.05 -24.86
C ALA A 668 18.32 0.76 -25.18
N ILE A 669 17.54 1.82 -25.42
CA ILE A 669 16.14 1.71 -25.88
C ILE A 669 16.07 1.05 -27.28
N ASN A 670 16.97 1.41 -28.20
CA ASN A 670 17.04 0.75 -29.51
C ASN A 670 17.31 -0.74 -29.39
N TYR A 671 18.26 -1.14 -28.53
CA TYR A 671 18.60 -2.54 -28.30
C TYR A 671 17.39 -3.31 -27.76
N LEU A 672 16.74 -2.81 -26.70
CA LEU A 672 15.60 -3.48 -26.07
C LEU A 672 14.40 -3.58 -27.02
N SER A 673 14.11 -2.53 -27.79
CA SER A 673 13.08 -2.52 -28.85
C SER A 673 13.44 -3.49 -29.98
N GLY A 674 14.70 -3.51 -30.40
CA GLY A 674 15.22 -4.39 -31.45
C GLY A 674 15.18 -5.88 -31.08
N LYS A 675 15.28 -6.22 -29.80
CA LYS A 675 15.01 -7.59 -29.28
C LYS A 675 13.53 -7.97 -29.29
N GLY A 676 12.63 -7.01 -29.52
CA GLY A 676 11.17 -7.20 -29.56
C GLY A 676 10.47 -7.00 -28.23
N CYS A 677 11.16 -6.48 -27.20
CA CYS A 677 10.50 -5.98 -26.00
C CYS A 677 9.78 -4.66 -26.30
N ASN A 678 8.73 -4.37 -25.53
CA ASN A 678 7.82 -3.25 -25.78
C ASN A 678 7.52 -2.42 -24.53
N ALA A 679 8.37 -2.51 -23.50
CA ALA A 679 8.25 -1.72 -22.28
C ALA A 679 9.61 -1.52 -21.59
N PHE A 680 9.69 -0.45 -20.81
CA PHE A 680 10.75 -0.26 -19.80
C PHE A 680 10.23 0.63 -18.66
N SER A 681 10.74 0.40 -17.45
CA SER A 681 10.44 1.22 -16.26
C SER A 681 11.62 2.07 -15.81
N PHE A 682 11.30 3.08 -14.99
CA PHE A 682 12.23 4.01 -14.39
C PHE A 682 11.56 4.72 -13.21
N LEU A 683 12.33 5.04 -12.17
CA LEU A 683 11.91 6.01 -11.17
C LEU A 683 12.04 7.43 -11.73
N THR A 684 11.06 8.29 -11.46
CA THR A 684 11.18 9.75 -11.70
C THR A 684 11.51 10.55 -10.43
N TYR A 685 11.46 9.92 -9.25
CA TYR A 685 11.94 10.52 -8.00
C TYR A 685 12.44 9.44 -7.03
N ASN A 686 13.75 9.45 -6.71
CA ASN A 686 14.39 8.52 -5.78
C ASN A 686 15.29 9.19 -4.70
N ALA A 687 15.04 10.47 -4.39
CA ALA A 687 15.85 11.18 -3.39
C ALA A 687 15.61 10.60 -1.99
N GLY A 688 16.68 10.21 -1.30
CA GLY A 688 16.63 9.59 0.02
C GLY A 688 16.68 8.06 0.00
N GLY A 689 16.05 7.42 -0.99
CA GLY A 689 16.08 5.97 -1.15
C GLY A 689 17.24 5.46 -1.97
N ASP A 690 17.12 4.25 -2.53
CA ASP A 690 18.27 3.35 -2.66
C ASP A 690 19.31 3.86 -3.68
N GLY A 691 18.86 4.44 -4.78
CA GLY A 691 19.70 5.15 -5.76
C GLY A 691 20.16 6.56 -5.35
N ASP A 692 19.27 7.39 -4.77
CA ASP A 692 19.52 8.79 -4.38
C ASP A 692 20.19 9.63 -5.49
N ASN A 693 19.66 9.55 -6.72
CA ASN A 693 20.28 10.11 -7.93
C ASN A 693 19.30 10.57 -9.03
N VAL A 694 17.98 10.54 -8.78
CA VAL A 694 16.91 10.96 -9.69
C VAL A 694 15.91 11.86 -9.00
N TRP A 695 15.72 13.05 -9.54
CA TRP A 695 14.63 13.97 -9.19
C TRP A 695 14.39 14.95 -10.34
N PRO A 696 13.17 15.48 -10.51
CA PRO A 696 12.86 16.46 -11.55
C PRO A 696 13.29 17.89 -11.16
N PHE A 697 13.73 18.08 -9.92
CA PHE A 697 14.03 19.39 -9.35
C PHE A 697 15.38 19.96 -9.83
N ILE A 698 15.53 21.28 -9.69
CA ILE A 698 16.82 21.98 -9.87
C ILE A 698 17.86 21.57 -8.81
N HIS A 699 17.39 21.14 -7.63
CA HIS A 699 18.20 20.68 -6.52
C HIS A 699 17.43 19.67 -5.68
N ARG A 700 18.11 18.66 -5.14
CA ARG A 700 17.54 17.55 -4.36
C ARG A 700 16.53 17.99 -3.28
N ASP A 701 16.88 19.05 -2.57
CA ASP A 701 16.08 19.59 -1.45
C ASP A 701 15.06 20.67 -1.87
N ASP A 702 14.95 21.02 -3.16
CA ASP A 702 14.13 22.14 -3.66
C ASP A 702 12.90 21.66 -4.46
N LYS A 703 11.90 21.15 -3.74
CA LYS A 703 10.73 20.45 -4.27
C LYS A 703 9.70 21.34 -4.96
N LEU A 704 9.96 22.64 -5.06
CA LEU A 704 9.06 23.65 -5.64
C LEU A 704 9.63 24.30 -6.92
N HIS A 705 10.81 23.87 -7.37
CA HIS A 705 11.51 24.40 -8.53
C HIS A 705 12.00 23.26 -9.43
N TYR A 706 11.58 23.25 -10.69
CA TYR A 706 11.77 22.13 -11.62
C TYR A 706 12.81 22.48 -12.68
N ASP A 707 13.66 21.53 -13.03
CA ASP A 707 14.77 21.78 -13.94
C ASP A 707 14.29 21.77 -15.39
N CYS A 708 14.28 22.94 -16.03
CA CYS A 708 13.79 23.07 -17.41
C CYS A 708 14.64 22.22 -18.38
N SER A 709 15.96 22.19 -18.21
CA SER A 709 16.89 21.53 -19.13
C SER A 709 16.89 20.00 -19.03
N LYS A 710 16.97 19.48 -17.79
CA LYS A 710 16.93 18.04 -17.47
C LYS A 710 15.62 17.41 -17.95
N LEU A 711 14.49 18.09 -17.73
CA LEU A 711 13.17 17.56 -18.08
C LEU A 711 12.89 17.62 -19.58
N ASP A 712 13.44 18.58 -20.32
CA ASP A 712 13.38 18.59 -21.78
C ASP A 712 14.20 17.42 -22.36
N GLN A 713 15.36 17.10 -21.77
CA GLN A 713 16.18 15.94 -22.14
C GLN A 713 15.51 14.59 -21.80
N TRP A 714 14.79 14.49 -20.67
CA TRP A 714 13.92 13.33 -20.39
C TRP A 714 12.83 13.19 -21.46
N GLY A 715 12.24 14.30 -21.90
CA GLY A 715 11.27 14.35 -23.00
C GLY A 715 11.79 13.72 -24.29
N VAL A 716 13.06 13.99 -24.67
CA VAL A 716 13.73 13.36 -25.83
C VAL A 716 13.76 11.83 -25.71
N VAL A 717 14.07 11.30 -24.52
CA VAL A 717 14.13 9.85 -24.27
C VAL A 717 12.75 9.20 -24.34
N PHE A 718 11.71 9.86 -23.81
CA PHE A 718 10.34 9.35 -23.81
C PHE A 718 9.68 9.40 -25.19
N ASP A 719 9.88 10.48 -25.96
CA ASP A 719 9.42 10.58 -27.34
C ASP A 719 10.10 9.52 -28.23
N HIS A 720 11.40 9.23 -27.99
CA HIS A 720 12.11 8.13 -28.64
C HIS A 720 11.52 6.76 -28.27
N GLY A 721 11.18 6.56 -27.00
CA GLY A 721 10.44 5.38 -26.55
C GLY A 721 9.11 5.18 -27.31
N THR A 722 8.32 6.25 -27.47
CA THR A 722 7.10 6.24 -28.29
C THR A 722 7.38 5.85 -29.75
N ALA A 723 8.45 6.40 -30.36
CA ALA A 723 8.84 6.05 -31.74
C ALA A 723 9.34 4.60 -31.89
N LYS A 724 9.91 4.02 -30.84
CA LYS A 724 10.43 2.63 -30.81
C LYS A 724 9.42 1.61 -30.26
N GLY A 725 8.16 2.01 -30.05
CA GLY A 725 7.07 1.09 -29.67
C GLY A 725 6.98 0.77 -28.18
N MET A 726 7.62 1.57 -27.32
CA MET A 726 7.77 1.29 -25.89
C MET A 726 6.64 1.85 -25.03
N TYR A 727 6.14 1.02 -24.13
CA TYR A 727 5.36 1.40 -22.97
C TYR A 727 6.27 1.98 -21.89
N LEU A 728 6.01 3.22 -21.49
CA LEU A 728 6.79 3.94 -20.47
C LEU A 728 6.22 3.66 -19.08
N HIS A 729 6.95 2.95 -18.22
CA HIS A 729 6.51 2.68 -16.86
C HIS A 729 7.07 3.70 -15.87
N PHE A 730 6.31 4.77 -15.63
CA PHE A 730 6.66 5.82 -14.66
C PHE A 730 6.43 5.30 -13.23
N LYS A 731 7.48 4.80 -12.57
CA LYS A 731 7.51 4.64 -11.11
C LYS A 731 7.71 6.04 -10.50
N MET A 732 6.68 6.59 -9.87
CA MET A 732 6.69 8.01 -9.48
C MET A 732 7.50 8.28 -8.22
N GLN A 733 7.55 7.34 -7.27
CA GLN A 733 8.27 7.41 -5.98
C GLN A 733 8.73 5.99 -5.61
N GLU A 734 9.52 5.87 -4.55
CA GLU A 734 9.93 4.60 -3.92
C GLU A 734 9.51 4.59 -2.44
N THR A 735 9.49 3.42 -1.77
CA THR A 735 9.13 3.32 -0.34
C THR A 735 9.83 4.36 0.52
N GLU A 736 11.14 4.50 0.34
CA GLU A 736 11.98 5.36 1.16
C GLU A 736 11.57 6.83 1.07
N ASN A 737 10.98 7.28 -0.04
CA ASN A 737 10.60 8.68 -0.24
C ASN A 737 9.08 8.91 -0.41
N ASP A 738 8.25 7.87 -0.35
CA ASP A 738 6.81 8.03 -0.55
C ASP A 738 6.12 8.69 0.65
N ASP A 739 6.59 8.49 1.89
CA ASP A 739 6.12 9.18 3.10
C ASP A 739 7.17 9.38 4.20
N ASP A 740 6.76 10.07 5.28
CA ASP A 740 7.39 10.26 6.60
C ASP A 740 8.92 10.53 6.79
N ILE A 741 9.70 10.73 5.72
CA ILE A 741 11.11 11.21 5.77
C ILE A 741 11.26 12.67 5.26
N PRO A 742 12.39 13.36 5.51
CA PRO A 742 12.62 14.73 5.06
C PRO A 742 12.51 14.92 3.54
N GLU A 743 12.93 13.94 2.75
CA GLU A 743 12.89 13.94 1.29
C GLU A 743 11.49 13.71 0.73
N SER A 744 10.57 13.06 1.47
CA SER A 744 9.24 12.76 0.96
C SER A 744 8.45 13.98 0.48
N LEU A 745 7.45 13.80 -0.39
CA LEU A 745 6.56 14.88 -0.81
C LEU A 745 5.38 15.03 0.15
N ASP A 746 5.31 16.15 0.87
CA ASP A 746 4.28 16.48 1.87
C ASP A 746 4.01 15.40 2.95
N GLY A 747 5.01 14.57 3.29
CA GLY A 747 4.88 13.48 4.29
C GLY A 747 3.83 12.46 3.89
N GLY A 748 3.88 12.00 2.64
CA GLY A 748 2.90 11.07 2.06
C GLY A 748 1.60 11.71 1.57
N ASN A 749 1.33 12.98 1.91
CA ASN A 749 0.04 13.61 1.60
C ASN A 749 -0.01 14.19 0.19
N LEU A 750 -1.22 14.40 -0.32
CA LEU A 750 -1.44 15.23 -1.51
C LEU A 750 -1.45 16.72 -1.12
N GLY A 751 -0.28 17.24 -0.74
CA GLY A 751 -0.08 18.65 -0.42
C GLY A 751 0.40 19.46 -1.63
N VAL A 752 1.24 20.47 -1.38
CA VAL A 752 1.72 21.39 -2.43
C VAL A 752 2.75 20.70 -3.31
N GLN A 753 3.70 20.00 -2.69
CA GLN A 753 4.84 19.37 -3.37
C GLN A 753 4.37 18.22 -4.27
N ARG A 754 3.52 17.33 -3.75
CA ARG A 754 3.01 16.16 -4.47
C ARG A 754 2.04 16.53 -5.58
N LYS A 755 1.21 17.56 -5.39
CA LYS A 755 0.36 18.08 -6.48
C LYS A 755 1.22 18.64 -7.61
N LEU A 756 2.21 19.47 -7.27
CA LEU A 756 3.10 20.05 -8.26
C LEU A 756 3.85 18.97 -9.03
N TYR A 757 4.34 17.95 -8.33
CA TYR A 757 5.04 16.81 -8.92
C TYR A 757 4.17 16.01 -9.89
N CYS A 758 2.94 15.67 -9.51
CA CYS A 758 1.99 15.03 -10.43
C CYS A 758 1.70 15.93 -11.64
N ARG A 759 1.56 17.25 -11.42
CA ARG A 759 1.25 18.21 -12.49
C ARG A 759 2.37 18.33 -13.51
N GLU A 760 3.61 18.56 -13.08
CA GLU A 760 4.74 18.78 -13.99
C GLU A 760 5.01 17.54 -14.84
N LEU A 761 4.92 16.34 -14.27
CA LEU A 761 5.06 15.09 -15.05
C LEU A 761 3.92 14.90 -16.06
N ILE A 762 2.67 15.20 -15.68
CA ILE A 762 1.53 15.10 -16.61
C ILE A 762 1.62 16.15 -17.73
N ALA A 763 1.95 17.41 -17.41
CA ALA A 763 2.07 18.49 -18.38
C ALA A 763 3.19 18.26 -19.42
N ARG A 764 4.29 17.64 -19.00
CA ARG A 764 5.45 17.37 -19.86
C ARG A 764 5.37 16.06 -20.63
N TYR A 765 4.70 15.03 -20.09
CA TYR A 765 4.84 13.67 -20.64
C TYR A 765 3.53 12.93 -20.94
N ALA A 766 2.36 13.39 -20.50
CA ALA A 766 1.09 12.68 -20.74
C ALA A 766 0.68 12.63 -22.22
N HIS A 767 1.30 13.39 -23.13
CA HIS A 767 1.04 13.23 -24.56
C HIS A 767 1.44 11.84 -25.08
N ASN A 768 2.46 11.20 -24.49
CA ASN A 768 2.99 9.89 -24.88
C ASN A 768 1.92 8.81 -24.95
N LEU A 769 2.03 7.91 -25.92
CA LEU A 769 0.89 7.05 -26.32
C LEU A 769 0.71 5.78 -25.50
N ALA A 770 1.73 5.32 -24.78
CA ALA A 770 1.68 4.13 -23.94
C ALA A 770 2.45 4.37 -22.63
N LEU A 771 1.73 4.53 -21.52
CA LEU A 771 2.31 4.67 -20.19
C LEU A 771 1.34 4.23 -19.08
N ASN A 772 1.88 3.97 -17.89
CA ASN A 772 1.14 4.11 -16.63
C ASN A 772 1.69 5.26 -15.79
N TRP A 773 0.87 5.70 -14.85
CA TRP A 773 1.31 6.36 -13.62
C TRP A 773 1.33 5.29 -12.51
N ASN A 774 2.52 4.82 -12.12
CA ASN A 774 2.69 3.98 -10.94
C ASN A 774 3.00 4.89 -9.74
N ILE A 775 2.05 5.08 -8.84
CA ILE A 775 2.09 6.16 -7.84
C ILE A 775 3.25 6.03 -6.83
N SER A 776 3.70 4.81 -6.57
CA SER A 776 4.98 4.50 -5.92
C SER A 776 5.36 3.03 -6.15
N GLU A 777 6.66 2.80 -6.26
CA GLU A 777 7.36 1.56 -5.95
C GLU A 777 7.17 1.25 -4.42
N GLU A 778 7.06 -0.04 -4.07
CA GLU A 778 6.74 -0.74 -2.79
C GLU A 778 5.64 -0.15 -1.85
N ASN A 779 4.97 0.91 -2.31
CA ASN A 779 4.07 1.85 -1.63
C ASN A 779 3.72 1.60 -0.14
N THR A 780 4.28 2.43 0.74
CA THR A 780 4.02 2.48 2.17
C THR A 780 2.88 3.40 2.58
N GLN A 781 2.50 4.36 1.72
CA GLN A 781 1.47 5.35 2.00
C GLN A 781 0.13 4.75 2.49
N SER A 782 -0.61 5.53 3.28
CA SER A 782 -1.95 5.14 3.72
C SER A 782 -2.97 5.14 2.57
N ILE A 783 -4.01 4.29 2.70
CA ILE A 783 -5.09 4.20 1.70
C ILE A 783 -5.73 5.56 1.34
N PRO A 784 -5.98 6.49 2.28
CA PRO A 784 -6.45 7.84 1.93
C PRO A 784 -5.46 8.64 1.07
N GLN A 785 -4.15 8.52 1.32
CA GLN A 785 -3.11 9.22 0.55
C GLN A 785 -3.00 8.65 -0.88
N ILE A 786 -2.96 7.32 -1.01
CA ILE A 786 -3.03 6.59 -2.28
C ILE A 786 -4.25 7.07 -3.09
N LYS A 787 -5.44 7.06 -2.47
CA LYS A 787 -6.67 7.49 -3.13
C LYS A 787 -6.61 8.95 -3.57
N ALA A 788 -6.15 9.86 -2.71
CA ALA A 788 -6.03 11.28 -3.06
C ALA A 788 -5.12 11.50 -4.28
N MET A 789 -3.95 10.85 -4.33
CA MET A 789 -3.04 10.94 -5.47
C MET A 789 -3.65 10.36 -6.75
N LEU A 790 -4.29 9.19 -6.67
CA LEU A 790 -5.01 8.59 -7.81
C LEU A 790 -6.16 9.47 -8.31
N ASP A 791 -6.92 10.09 -7.40
CA ASP A 791 -8.05 10.98 -7.73
C ASP A 791 -7.56 12.27 -8.40
N TYR A 792 -6.41 12.81 -7.97
CA TYR A 792 -5.80 13.99 -8.57
C TYR A 792 -5.26 13.70 -9.98
N ILE A 793 -4.48 12.62 -10.13
CA ILE A 793 -3.97 12.17 -11.45
C ILE A 793 -5.14 11.91 -12.40
N ALA A 794 -6.19 11.20 -11.96
CA ALA A 794 -7.37 10.92 -12.77
C ALA A 794 -8.22 12.17 -13.12
N SER A 795 -8.02 13.30 -12.44
CA SER A 795 -8.68 14.57 -12.77
C SER A 795 -7.84 15.48 -13.67
N LEU A 796 -6.52 15.27 -13.72
CA LEU A 796 -5.58 16.13 -14.43
C LEU A 796 -5.08 15.51 -15.76
N ASP A 797 -4.93 14.18 -15.82
CA ASP A 797 -4.55 13.47 -17.03
C ASP A 797 -5.73 13.36 -18.00
N ALA A 798 -5.79 14.32 -18.94
CA ALA A 798 -6.83 14.43 -19.97
C ALA A 798 -7.00 13.19 -20.86
N TYR A 799 -6.02 12.29 -20.89
CA TYR A 799 -6.03 11.08 -21.70
C TYR A 799 -6.38 9.82 -20.89
N GLY A 800 -6.40 9.93 -19.55
CA GLY A 800 -6.87 8.88 -18.65
C GLY A 800 -6.01 7.61 -18.63
N HIS A 801 -4.67 7.73 -18.66
CA HIS A 801 -3.74 6.60 -18.72
C HIS A 801 -3.92 5.59 -17.57
N ASN A 802 -3.30 4.41 -17.72
CA ASN A 802 -3.32 3.39 -16.69
C ASN A 802 -2.72 3.92 -15.37
N ARG A 803 -3.44 3.80 -14.26
CA ARG A 803 -2.98 4.17 -12.92
C ARG A 803 -2.82 2.90 -12.09
N VAL A 804 -1.60 2.65 -11.64
CA VAL A 804 -1.22 1.46 -10.86
C VAL A 804 -0.55 1.86 -9.55
N THR A 805 -0.34 0.88 -8.68
CA THR A 805 0.50 1.00 -7.49
C THR A 805 1.28 -0.30 -7.34
N HIS A 806 2.56 -0.20 -6.98
CA HIS A 806 3.37 -1.31 -6.51
C HIS A 806 3.16 -1.50 -4.99
N THR A 807 3.55 -2.66 -4.45
CA THR A 807 3.48 -2.96 -3.01
C THR A 807 4.42 -4.08 -2.63
N TYR A 808 5.00 -4.00 -1.44
CA TYR A 808 5.64 -5.12 -0.75
C TYR A 808 4.89 -6.47 -0.90
N PRO A 809 5.57 -7.61 -1.04
CA PRO A 809 4.94 -8.91 -1.34
C PRO A 809 3.92 -9.37 -0.29
N ASN A 810 4.18 -9.05 0.98
CA ASN A 810 3.31 -9.36 2.12
C ASN A 810 2.23 -8.28 2.38
N GLN A 811 2.18 -7.21 1.58
CA GLN A 811 1.24 -6.09 1.71
C GLN A 811 0.21 -6.01 0.58
N GLN A 812 0.24 -6.88 -0.43
CA GLN A 812 -0.76 -6.87 -1.52
C GLN A 812 -2.21 -6.83 -1.01
N ASP A 813 -2.60 -7.72 -0.07
CA ASP A 813 -3.95 -7.71 0.52
C ASP A 813 -4.23 -6.46 1.39
N LYS A 814 -3.19 -5.79 1.93
CA LYS A 814 -3.27 -4.53 2.71
C LYS A 814 -3.69 -3.36 1.86
N VAL A 815 -3.14 -3.27 0.66
CA VAL A 815 -3.21 -2.09 -0.20
C VAL A 815 -4.27 -2.29 -1.26
N TYR A 816 -4.29 -3.41 -1.96
CA TYR A 816 -5.18 -3.63 -3.10
C TYR A 816 -6.64 -3.86 -2.69
N ARG A 817 -6.94 -4.66 -1.64
CA ARG A 817 -8.36 -4.95 -1.28
C ARG A 817 -9.20 -3.70 -0.95
N PRO A 818 -8.69 -2.68 -0.22
CA PRO A 818 -9.40 -1.42 -0.02
C PRO A 818 -9.66 -0.60 -1.30
N LEU A 819 -8.92 -0.86 -2.39
CA LEU A 819 -8.95 -0.10 -3.64
C LEU A 819 -9.85 -0.73 -4.72
N LEU A 820 -10.24 -2.01 -4.57
CA LEU A 820 -11.07 -2.79 -5.49
C LEU A 820 -12.41 -2.12 -5.86
N GLY A 821 -12.85 -2.31 -7.11
CA GLY A 821 -14.11 -1.76 -7.61
C GLY A 821 -14.08 -0.23 -7.70
N ASP A 822 -15.22 0.40 -7.44
CA ASP A 822 -15.36 1.86 -7.44
C ASP A 822 -14.80 2.54 -6.17
N LYS A 823 -14.12 1.79 -5.29
CA LYS A 823 -13.50 2.35 -4.08
C LYS A 823 -12.31 3.27 -4.38
N SER A 824 -11.75 3.24 -5.59
CA SER A 824 -10.63 4.09 -6.00
C SER A 824 -10.57 4.32 -7.52
N LYS A 825 -9.75 5.29 -7.96
CA LYS A 825 -9.42 5.53 -9.38
C LYS A 825 -8.27 4.66 -9.92
N LEU A 826 -7.79 3.68 -9.14
CA LEU A 826 -6.84 2.65 -9.59
C LEU A 826 -7.43 1.83 -10.74
N THR A 827 -6.62 1.47 -11.74
CA THR A 827 -7.06 0.73 -12.94
C THR A 827 -6.23 -0.50 -13.24
N GLY A 828 -5.03 -0.61 -12.67
CA GLY A 828 -4.17 -1.77 -12.81
C GLY A 828 -3.32 -1.99 -11.57
N LEU A 829 -2.56 -3.08 -11.59
CA LEU A 829 -1.57 -3.43 -10.57
C LEU A 829 -0.20 -3.59 -11.22
N SER A 830 0.83 -3.21 -10.48
CA SER A 830 2.21 -3.61 -10.69
C SER A 830 2.51 -4.62 -9.58
N LEU A 831 2.66 -5.91 -9.89
CA LEU A 831 2.80 -6.96 -8.88
C LEU A 831 4.25 -7.28 -8.55
N GLN A 832 4.53 -7.33 -7.24
CA GLN A 832 5.75 -7.86 -6.62
C GLN A 832 5.51 -9.23 -5.97
N ASN A 833 6.51 -10.11 -5.87
CA ASN A 833 6.45 -11.25 -4.94
C ASN A 833 7.77 -11.53 -4.20
N SER A 834 7.86 -12.67 -3.50
CA SER A 834 9.08 -13.14 -2.83
C SER A 834 9.59 -14.48 -3.40
N ALA A 835 9.06 -14.93 -4.54
CA ALA A 835 9.50 -16.12 -5.25
C ALA A 835 8.85 -16.20 -6.64
N ILE A 836 9.64 -16.40 -7.70
CA ILE A 836 9.14 -16.54 -9.09
C ILE A 836 8.01 -17.58 -9.23
N LYS A 837 8.05 -18.65 -8.43
CA LYS A 837 7.02 -19.71 -8.38
C LYS A 837 5.63 -19.24 -7.92
N ASP A 838 5.51 -18.04 -7.36
CA ASP A 838 4.25 -17.49 -6.86
C ASP A 838 3.57 -16.55 -7.87
N THR A 839 4.25 -16.21 -8.98
CA THR A 839 3.80 -15.25 -9.97
C THR A 839 2.45 -15.64 -10.59
N HIS A 840 2.31 -16.89 -11.02
CA HIS A 840 1.08 -17.38 -11.63
C HIS A 840 -0.14 -17.26 -10.68
N ARG A 841 -0.09 -17.90 -9.51
CA ARG A 841 -1.19 -17.89 -8.53
C ARG A 841 -1.59 -16.49 -8.05
N GLN A 842 -0.64 -15.57 -7.91
CA GLN A 842 -0.91 -14.19 -7.53
C GLN A 842 -1.56 -13.38 -8.68
N THR A 843 -1.15 -13.63 -9.93
CA THR A 843 -1.81 -13.06 -11.11
C THR A 843 -3.27 -13.46 -11.16
N VAL A 844 -3.55 -14.78 -11.10
CA VAL A 844 -4.92 -15.33 -11.13
C VAL A 844 -5.78 -14.70 -10.03
N LYS A 845 -5.28 -14.65 -8.79
CA LYS A 845 -5.96 -14.04 -7.65
C LYS A 845 -6.41 -12.60 -7.93
N TRP A 846 -5.53 -11.73 -8.42
CA TRP A 846 -5.87 -10.31 -8.60
C TRP A 846 -6.71 -10.03 -9.85
N VAL A 847 -6.52 -10.80 -10.92
CA VAL A 847 -7.40 -10.79 -12.10
C VAL A 847 -8.83 -11.20 -11.72
N GLN A 848 -8.99 -12.25 -10.90
CA GLN A 848 -10.30 -12.70 -10.41
C GLN A 848 -10.93 -11.71 -9.42
N LEU A 849 -10.19 -11.24 -8.41
CA LEU A 849 -10.73 -10.33 -7.39
C LEU A 849 -11.17 -8.97 -7.95
N SER A 850 -10.43 -8.43 -8.94
CA SER A 850 -10.80 -7.16 -9.59
C SER A 850 -12.05 -7.32 -10.47
N ALA A 851 -12.12 -8.40 -11.27
CA ALA A 851 -13.30 -8.72 -12.06
C ALA A 851 -14.55 -8.95 -11.17
N ALA A 852 -14.42 -9.71 -10.09
CA ALA A 852 -15.49 -9.95 -9.12
C ALA A 852 -15.95 -8.68 -8.38
N ALA A 853 -15.09 -7.66 -8.26
CA ALA A 853 -15.43 -6.35 -7.71
C ALA A 853 -16.10 -5.40 -8.73
N GLY A 854 -16.47 -5.89 -9.92
CA GLY A 854 -17.17 -5.12 -10.96
C GLY A 854 -16.27 -4.23 -11.82
N LYS A 855 -14.95 -4.21 -11.57
CA LYS A 855 -13.98 -3.36 -12.28
C LYS A 855 -12.69 -4.15 -12.51
N PRO A 856 -12.60 -4.90 -13.63
CA PRO A 856 -11.40 -5.64 -13.98
C PRO A 856 -10.16 -4.73 -14.02
N TRP A 857 -9.06 -5.19 -13.45
CA TRP A 857 -7.79 -4.46 -13.45
C TRP A 857 -6.84 -4.98 -14.54
N ILE A 858 -6.01 -4.08 -15.04
CA ILE A 858 -4.84 -4.40 -15.86
C ILE A 858 -3.73 -4.86 -14.91
N VAL A 859 -3.57 -6.17 -14.74
CA VAL A 859 -2.62 -6.76 -13.77
C VAL A 859 -1.32 -7.13 -14.48
N ALA A 860 -0.23 -6.39 -14.25
CA ALA A 860 1.11 -6.74 -14.71
C ALA A 860 1.95 -7.31 -13.56
N PHE A 861 3.01 -8.05 -13.89
CA PHE A 861 3.97 -8.59 -12.92
C PHE A 861 5.37 -8.04 -13.22
N ASP A 862 5.72 -6.94 -12.57
CA ASP A 862 6.91 -6.17 -12.92
C ASP A 862 8.12 -6.55 -12.03
N GLU A 863 7.89 -7.10 -10.83
CA GLU A 863 8.94 -7.61 -9.95
C GLU A 863 8.63 -9.03 -9.42
N SER A 864 9.08 -10.05 -10.16
CA SER A 864 9.06 -11.44 -9.67
C SER A 864 10.41 -11.84 -9.07
N GLY A 865 10.39 -12.58 -7.96
CA GLY A 865 11.59 -13.09 -7.32
C GLY A 865 11.73 -12.58 -5.89
N THR A 866 12.94 -12.27 -5.45
CA THR A 866 13.24 -11.56 -4.21
C THR A 866 14.16 -10.39 -4.53
N ALA A 867 14.28 -9.40 -3.63
CA ALA A 867 15.30 -8.35 -3.75
C ALA A 867 16.74 -8.88 -3.94
N ALA A 868 17.05 -10.09 -3.47
CA ALA A 868 18.32 -10.75 -3.74
C ALA A 868 18.40 -11.33 -5.16
N HIS A 869 17.31 -11.95 -5.64
CA HIS A 869 17.23 -12.74 -6.87
C HIS A 869 15.92 -12.48 -7.60
N GLY A 870 15.94 -11.57 -8.58
CA GLY A 870 14.92 -11.40 -9.62
C GLY A 870 15.33 -12.12 -10.91
N GLN A 871 15.04 -11.55 -12.08
CA GLN A 871 15.55 -12.09 -13.35
C GLN A 871 17.08 -12.19 -13.32
N SER A 872 17.58 -13.42 -13.39
CA SER A 872 19.01 -13.71 -13.46
C SER A 872 19.61 -13.24 -14.80
N PRO A 873 20.93 -13.04 -14.87
CA PRO A 873 21.61 -12.96 -16.15
C PRO A 873 21.40 -14.26 -16.94
N ASP A 874 21.47 -14.20 -18.26
CA ASP A 874 21.46 -15.43 -19.05
C ASP A 874 22.74 -16.24 -18.82
N LEU A 875 22.61 -17.57 -18.83
CA LEU A 875 23.75 -18.48 -18.79
C LEU A 875 24.83 -18.10 -19.83
N GLY A 876 26.07 -17.98 -19.36
CA GLY A 876 27.23 -17.56 -20.14
C GLY A 876 27.55 -16.07 -20.07
N TYR A 877 26.61 -15.17 -19.71
CA TYR A 877 26.90 -13.74 -19.63
C TYR A 877 27.97 -13.46 -18.56
N ARG A 878 29.14 -12.99 -19.01
CA ARG A 878 30.36 -12.83 -18.20
C ARG A 878 30.69 -14.05 -17.31
N GLY A 879 30.37 -15.25 -17.79
CA GLY A 879 30.61 -16.51 -17.09
C GLY A 879 29.55 -16.91 -16.05
N PHE A 880 28.38 -16.27 -16.03
CA PHE A 880 27.26 -16.67 -15.17
C PHE A 880 26.82 -18.12 -15.47
N ASP A 881 26.70 -18.95 -14.43
CA ASP A 881 26.45 -20.40 -14.51
C ASP A 881 25.19 -20.83 -13.72
N GLY A 882 24.34 -19.87 -13.33
CA GLY A 882 23.21 -20.08 -12.43
C GLY A 882 23.52 -19.81 -10.94
N ARG A 883 24.76 -19.48 -10.58
CA ARG A 883 25.15 -19.09 -9.22
C ARG A 883 25.17 -17.57 -9.04
N ASP A 884 24.74 -17.12 -7.88
CA ASP A 884 24.83 -15.73 -7.47
C ASP A 884 26.26 -15.32 -7.05
N LYS A 885 26.45 -14.04 -6.69
CA LYS A 885 27.75 -13.49 -6.21
C LYS A 885 28.34 -14.22 -4.99
N THR A 886 27.55 -15.00 -4.25
CA THR A 886 28.02 -15.81 -3.11
C THR A 886 28.41 -17.24 -3.49
N GLY A 887 28.23 -17.62 -4.76
CA GLY A 887 28.45 -18.98 -5.26
C GLY A 887 27.26 -19.91 -5.03
N LYS A 888 26.13 -19.41 -4.50
CA LYS A 888 24.92 -20.20 -4.25
C LYS A 888 24.12 -20.34 -5.54
N MET A 889 23.65 -21.55 -5.85
CA MET A 889 22.68 -21.77 -6.93
C MET A 889 21.41 -20.97 -6.65
N ALA A 890 21.04 -20.11 -7.61
CA ALA A 890 19.77 -19.39 -7.61
C ALA A 890 18.78 -20.10 -8.55
N TYR A 891 18.72 -19.64 -9.80
CA TYR A 891 17.97 -20.22 -10.92
C TYR A 891 18.41 -19.54 -12.23
N THR A 892 18.04 -20.12 -13.36
CA THR A 892 18.39 -19.65 -14.70
C THR A 892 17.24 -18.88 -15.33
N GLN A 893 17.50 -18.25 -16.48
CA GLN A 893 16.47 -17.63 -17.32
C GLN A 893 15.36 -18.60 -17.75
N HIS A 894 15.62 -19.92 -17.75
CA HIS A 894 14.62 -20.92 -18.12
C HIS A 894 13.53 -21.09 -17.06
N GLU A 895 13.88 -21.04 -15.77
CA GLU A 895 12.89 -21.07 -14.69
C GLU A 895 12.03 -19.80 -14.69
N VAL A 896 12.61 -18.63 -14.98
CA VAL A 896 11.86 -17.36 -15.07
C VAL A 896 10.91 -17.36 -16.28
N ARG A 897 11.34 -17.87 -17.44
CA ARG A 897 10.46 -18.10 -18.60
C ARG A 897 9.23 -18.94 -18.20
N LYS A 898 9.45 -20.07 -17.51
CA LYS A 898 8.39 -21.00 -17.10
C LYS A 898 7.44 -20.41 -16.05
N GLN A 899 7.98 -19.84 -14.98
CA GLN A 899 7.22 -19.52 -13.76
C GLN A 899 6.74 -18.06 -13.73
N THR A 900 7.47 -17.14 -14.35
CA THR A 900 7.12 -15.71 -14.39
C THR A 900 6.46 -15.32 -15.70
N LEU A 901 7.11 -15.53 -16.85
CA LEU A 901 6.58 -15.07 -18.15
C LEU A 901 5.30 -15.83 -18.53
N TRP A 902 5.39 -17.15 -18.70
CA TRP A 902 4.20 -17.97 -18.99
C TRP A 902 3.26 -18.03 -17.78
N GLY A 903 3.78 -18.01 -16.55
CA GLY A 903 2.95 -17.93 -15.34
C GLY A 903 2.00 -16.72 -15.33
N THR A 904 2.50 -15.52 -15.64
CA THR A 904 1.64 -14.31 -15.70
C THR A 904 0.66 -14.37 -16.87
N LEU A 905 1.14 -14.69 -18.07
CA LEU A 905 0.30 -14.68 -19.29
C LEU A 905 -0.83 -15.72 -19.18
N MET A 906 -0.53 -16.94 -18.72
CA MET A 906 -1.52 -18.00 -18.51
C MET A 906 -2.41 -17.77 -17.28
N GLY A 907 -1.99 -16.88 -16.36
CA GLY A 907 -2.84 -16.38 -15.28
C GLY A 907 -3.87 -15.33 -15.73
N GLY A 908 -3.82 -14.89 -17.00
CA GLY A 908 -4.65 -13.80 -17.54
C GLY A 908 -4.12 -12.40 -17.19
N GLY A 909 -2.82 -12.28 -16.89
CA GLY A 909 -2.14 -11.02 -16.64
C GLY A 909 -1.75 -10.29 -17.93
N ALA A 910 -1.64 -8.97 -17.84
CA ALA A 910 -1.39 -8.07 -18.97
C ALA A 910 0.07 -8.02 -19.45
N GLY A 911 0.98 -8.71 -18.78
CA GLY A 911 2.40 -8.73 -19.13
C GLY A 911 3.35 -8.74 -17.94
N VAL A 912 4.64 -8.69 -18.23
CA VAL A 912 5.72 -8.67 -17.24
C VAL A 912 6.76 -7.60 -17.56
N GLU A 913 7.44 -7.12 -16.53
CA GLU A 913 8.78 -6.55 -16.66
C GLU A 913 9.74 -7.33 -15.75
N TYR A 914 11.04 -7.17 -15.97
CA TYR A 914 12.06 -7.92 -15.24
C TYR A 914 12.93 -7.02 -14.36
N TYR A 915 12.71 -7.13 -13.05
CA TYR A 915 13.58 -6.63 -11.99
C TYR A 915 14.87 -7.46 -11.88
N PHE A 916 16.01 -6.81 -11.60
CA PHE A 916 17.32 -7.46 -11.49
C PHE A 916 17.87 -7.47 -10.06
N GLY A 917 17.64 -8.57 -9.34
CA GLY A 917 18.02 -8.71 -7.93
C GLY A 917 19.50 -8.45 -7.59
N TYR A 918 19.73 -7.93 -6.40
CA TYR A 918 21.02 -7.38 -5.95
C TYR A 918 22.20 -8.36 -5.98
N GLN A 919 21.95 -9.67 -5.85
CA GLN A 919 23.00 -10.70 -5.87
C GLN A 919 23.48 -11.07 -7.30
N PHE A 920 22.95 -10.44 -8.35
CA PHE A 920 23.41 -10.61 -9.73
C PHE A 920 24.23 -9.42 -10.24
N VAL A 921 25.02 -9.66 -11.30
CA VAL A 921 25.64 -8.58 -12.09
C VAL A 921 24.57 -7.83 -12.89
N GLU A 922 24.86 -6.57 -13.25
CA GLU A 922 23.88 -5.68 -13.89
C GLU A 922 22.55 -5.70 -13.12
N ASN A 923 22.59 -5.30 -11.84
CA ASN A 923 21.41 -5.30 -10.95
C ASN A 923 20.63 -3.97 -11.03
N ASP A 924 19.51 -3.89 -10.33
CA ASP A 924 18.57 -2.77 -10.44
C ASP A 924 19.14 -1.38 -10.16
N LEU A 925 20.19 -1.27 -9.33
CA LEU A 925 20.89 -0.01 -9.10
C LEU A 925 22.03 0.24 -10.11
N ILE A 926 22.80 -0.78 -10.47
CA ILE A 926 24.06 -0.61 -11.22
C ILE A 926 24.06 -1.17 -12.65
N CYS A 927 22.92 -1.58 -13.20
CA CYS A 927 22.82 -2.01 -14.60
C CYS A 927 23.23 -0.89 -15.56
N GLU A 928 24.11 -1.25 -16.49
CA GLU A 928 24.59 -0.47 -17.64
C GLU A 928 24.47 -1.27 -18.96
N ASP A 929 24.25 -2.60 -18.90
CA ASP A 929 24.16 -3.50 -20.06
C ASP A 929 22.95 -4.45 -20.01
N TRP A 930 21.93 -4.17 -20.82
CA TRP A 930 20.76 -5.05 -21.00
C TRP A 930 21.08 -6.33 -21.78
N ARG A 931 22.26 -6.47 -22.41
CA ARG A 931 22.72 -7.75 -22.99
C ARG A 931 22.99 -8.83 -21.96
N SER A 932 23.01 -8.47 -20.67
CA SER A 932 22.99 -9.45 -19.59
C SER A 932 21.79 -10.39 -19.62
N ARG A 933 20.71 -10.02 -20.31
CA ARG A 933 19.43 -10.74 -20.45
C ARG A 933 19.00 -10.92 -21.92
N ASP A 934 19.95 -10.95 -22.86
CA ASP A 934 19.70 -11.04 -24.31
C ASP A 934 18.73 -12.15 -24.75
N GLN A 935 18.92 -13.38 -24.27
CA GLN A 935 18.02 -14.51 -24.54
C GLN A 935 16.70 -14.40 -23.78
N SER A 936 16.72 -13.83 -22.57
CA SER A 936 15.49 -13.55 -21.82
C SER A 936 14.55 -12.59 -22.58
N TRP A 937 15.10 -11.62 -23.31
CA TRP A 937 14.34 -10.74 -24.22
C TRP A 937 13.78 -11.48 -25.45
N ASP A 938 14.48 -12.49 -25.96
CA ASP A 938 13.94 -13.34 -27.03
C ASP A 938 12.73 -14.15 -26.54
N TYR A 939 12.75 -14.69 -25.31
CA TYR A 939 11.58 -15.35 -24.73
C TYR A 939 10.39 -14.41 -24.58
N CYS A 940 10.63 -13.17 -24.14
CA CYS A 940 9.62 -12.11 -24.09
C CYS A 940 8.97 -11.88 -25.46
N ARG A 941 9.78 -11.64 -26.50
CA ARG A 941 9.31 -11.48 -27.89
C ARG A 941 8.52 -12.70 -28.37
N ILE A 942 9.07 -13.91 -28.18
CA ILE A 942 8.42 -15.18 -28.58
C ILE A 942 7.04 -15.33 -27.94
N ALA A 943 6.90 -14.99 -26.66
CA ALA A 943 5.63 -15.10 -25.95
C ALA A 943 4.57 -14.12 -26.45
N ILE A 944 4.90 -12.84 -26.68
CA ILE A 944 3.91 -11.89 -27.22
C ILE A 944 3.59 -12.15 -28.70
N SER A 945 4.59 -12.57 -29.50
CA SER A 945 4.39 -13.00 -30.88
C SER A 945 3.49 -14.22 -30.98
N PHE A 946 3.64 -15.21 -30.09
CA PHE A 946 2.76 -16.38 -30.03
C PHE A 946 1.27 -15.99 -29.98
N PHE A 947 0.89 -15.06 -29.08
CA PHE A 947 -0.51 -14.64 -28.95
C PHE A 947 -1.00 -13.86 -30.18
N HIS A 948 -0.19 -12.97 -30.74
CA HIS A 948 -0.58 -12.14 -31.87
C HIS A 948 -0.59 -12.87 -33.21
N ASP A 949 0.49 -13.59 -33.54
CA ASP A 949 0.69 -14.22 -34.84
C ASP A 949 -0.27 -15.40 -35.06
N ASN A 950 -0.59 -16.13 -33.96
CA ASN A 950 -1.58 -17.21 -33.97
C ASN A 950 -3.01 -16.72 -33.68
N LYS A 951 -3.23 -15.39 -33.57
CA LYS A 951 -4.55 -14.75 -33.37
C LYS A 951 -5.32 -15.24 -32.13
N ILE A 952 -4.61 -15.63 -31.07
CA ILE A 952 -5.21 -16.13 -29.83
C ILE A 952 -6.01 -15.00 -29.14
N PRO A 953 -7.31 -15.16 -28.85
CA PRO A 953 -8.18 -14.09 -28.33
C PRO A 953 -8.02 -13.88 -26.82
N PHE A 954 -6.79 -13.70 -26.34
CA PHE A 954 -6.43 -13.66 -24.90
C PHE A 954 -7.23 -12.64 -24.07
N TRP A 955 -7.78 -11.60 -24.70
CA TRP A 955 -8.65 -10.60 -24.07
C TRP A 955 -10.06 -11.10 -23.72
N GLU A 956 -10.50 -12.21 -24.30
CA GLU A 956 -11.77 -12.89 -24.01
C GLU A 956 -11.57 -14.11 -23.10
N MET A 957 -10.34 -14.65 -23.10
CA MET A 957 -9.98 -15.83 -22.34
C MET A 957 -9.88 -15.54 -20.83
N SER A 958 -9.83 -16.63 -20.06
CA SER A 958 -9.62 -16.62 -18.61
C SER A 958 -8.76 -17.82 -18.21
N ASN A 959 -8.10 -17.73 -17.06
CA ASN A 959 -7.44 -18.87 -16.45
C ASN A 959 -8.46 -19.99 -16.15
N GLN A 960 -8.10 -21.23 -16.48
CA GLN A 960 -8.93 -22.44 -16.40
C GLN A 960 -8.10 -23.67 -16.01
N ASP A 961 -7.10 -23.52 -15.12
CA ASP A 961 -6.16 -24.59 -14.76
C ASP A 961 -6.83 -25.87 -14.24
N ALA A 962 -8.03 -25.75 -13.67
CA ALA A 962 -8.84 -26.90 -13.25
C ALA A 962 -9.12 -27.88 -14.40
N LEU A 963 -9.31 -27.39 -15.64
CA LEU A 963 -9.54 -28.23 -16.83
C LEU A 963 -8.34 -29.10 -17.20
N VAL A 964 -7.12 -28.74 -16.75
CA VAL A 964 -5.93 -29.57 -16.91
C VAL A 964 -5.49 -30.19 -15.59
N GLY A 965 -6.41 -30.35 -14.62
CA GLY A 965 -6.13 -30.99 -13.33
C GLY A 965 -5.18 -30.21 -12.42
N ASN A 966 -5.11 -28.88 -12.55
CA ASN A 966 -4.32 -28.00 -11.69
C ASN A 966 -5.17 -26.94 -10.94
N PRO A 967 -6.21 -27.34 -10.17
CA PRO A 967 -7.10 -26.39 -9.48
C PRO A 967 -6.43 -25.55 -8.37
N ASN A 968 -5.17 -25.85 -8.04
CA ASN A 968 -4.41 -25.14 -7.00
C ASN A 968 -3.38 -24.14 -7.59
N HIS A 969 -3.40 -23.90 -8.90
CA HIS A 969 -2.50 -22.95 -9.59
C HIS A 969 -1.00 -23.24 -9.36
N GLY A 970 -0.62 -24.52 -9.36
CA GLY A 970 0.77 -24.98 -9.31
C GLY A 970 1.50 -24.81 -10.65
N ASN A 971 2.82 -24.90 -10.65
CA ASN A 971 3.63 -24.46 -11.80
C ASN A 971 3.94 -25.51 -12.87
N SER A 972 3.41 -26.73 -12.78
CA SER A 972 3.71 -27.81 -13.74
C SER A 972 2.97 -27.67 -15.07
N LYS A 973 1.77 -27.09 -15.03
CA LYS A 973 0.95 -26.83 -16.21
C LYS A 973 -0.10 -25.76 -15.96
N TYR A 974 -0.36 -24.91 -16.95
CA TYR A 974 -1.39 -23.86 -16.88
C TYR A 974 -2.37 -24.01 -18.04
N CYS A 975 -3.61 -23.54 -17.85
CA CYS A 975 -4.61 -23.45 -18.91
C CYS A 975 -5.22 -22.04 -18.94
N LEU A 976 -5.19 -21.42 -20.12
CA LEU A 976 -5.90 -20.19 -20.43
C LEU A 976 -6.91 -20.54 -21.54
N ALA A 977 -8.20 -20.29 -21.34
CA ALA A 977 -9.22 -20.72 -22.29
C ALA A 977 -10.37 -19.72 -22.46
N LYS A 978 -10.97 -19.78 -23.64
CA LYS A 978 -12.33 -19.35 -23.97
C LYS A 978 -13.15 -20.64 -24.14
N PRO A 979 -13.81 -21.14 -23.08
CA PRO A 979 -14.42 -22.47 -23.09
C PRO A 979 -15.42 -22.66 -24.24
N GLY A 980 -15.36 -23.82 -24.90
CA GLY A 980 -16.16 -24.14 -26.08
C GLY A 980 -15.65 -23.53 -27.40
N GLU A 981 -14.50 -22.86 -27.40
CA GLU A 981 -13.92 -22.25 -28.63
C GLU A 981 -12.40 -22.46 -28.72
N SER A 982 -11.62 -22.13 -27.70
CA SER A 982 -10.15 -22.24 -27.77
C SER A 982 -9.50 -22.35 -26.40
N TYR A 983 -8.52 -23.25 -26.29
CA TYR A 983 -7.76 -23.56 -25.09
C TYR A 983 -6.26 -23.49 -25.41
N VAL A 984 -5.52 -22.78 -24.57
CA VAL A 984 -4.06 -22.75 -24.57
C VAL A 984 -3.59 -23.43 -23.30
N VAL A 985 -2.77 -24.47 -23.43
CA VAL A 985 -2.23 -25.26 -22.33
C VAL A 985 -0.72 -25.13 -22.35
N TYR A 986 -0.11 -24.61 -21.28
CA TYR A 986 1.33 -24.60 -21.11
C TYR A 986 1.76 -25.79 -20.25
N LEU A 987 2.70 -26.60 -20.73
CA LEU A 987 3.32 -27.71 -20.01
C LEU A 987 4.75 -27.30 -19.65
N SER A 988 5.03 -26.92 -18.40
CA SER A 988 6.32 -26.30 -18.03
C SER A 988 7.49 -27.28 -18.03
N GLU A 989 7.21 -28.58 -17.83
CA GLU A 989 8.21 -29.66 -17.82
C GLU A 989 8.01 -30.64 -18.98
N GLY A 990 7.16 -30.28 -19.95
CA GLY A 990 6.81 -31.13 -21.09
C GLY A 990 5.83 -32.26 -20.73
N GLY A 991 6.00 -33.41 -21.39
CA GLY A 991 5.17 -34.60 -21.25
C GLY A 991 3.88 -34.54 -22.08
N THR A 992 2.79 -35.02 -21.48
CA THR A 992 1.41 -34.87 -21.94
C THR A 992 0.55 -34.41 -20.75
N THR A 993 -0.67 -33.95 -21.02
CA THR A 993 -1.73 -33.83 -20.02
C THR A 993 -3.05 -34.28 -20.62
N GLU A 994 -3.97 -34.65 -19.74
CA GLU A 994 -5.39 -34.62 -20.03
C GLU A 994 -5.92 -33.18 -20.01
N LEU A 995 -6.92 -32.90 -20.84
CA LEU A 995 -7.75 -31.70 -20.86
C LEU A 995 -9.23 -32.11 -20.74
N ASP A 996 -9.95 -31.49 -19.81
CA ASP A 996 -11.39 -31.70 -19.65
C ASP A 996 -12.17 -30.85 -20.66
N LEU A 997 -12.73 -31.52 -21.67
CA LEU A 997 -13.63 -30.95 -22.66
C LEU A 997 -15.08 -31.46 -22.48
N SER A 998 -15.45 -31.97 -21.30
CA SER A 998 -16.76 -32.60 -21.07
C SER A 998 -17.95 -31.64 -21.28
N GLU A 999 -17.75 -30.35 -20.98
CA GLU A 999 -18.74 -29.28 -21.20
C GLU A 999 -18.61 -28.60 -22.58
N ALA A 1000 -17.67 -29.06 -23.42
CA ALA A 1000 -17.45 -28.56 -24.78
C ALA A 1000 -18.02 -29.54 -25.82
N SER A 1001 -18.22 -29.08 -27.06
CA SER A 1001 -18.67 -29.92 -28.17
C SER A 1001 -17.95 -29.56 -29.47
N GLY A 1002 -18.02 -30.43 -30.46
CA GLY A 1002 -17.32 -30.27 -31.75
C GLY A 1002 -15.99 -31.01 -31.81
N ASP A 1003 -15.34 -30.90 -32.97
CA ASP A 1003 -13.98 -31.37 -33.24
C ASP A 1003 -13.00 -30.22 -32.99
N TYR A 1004 -11.90 -30.48 -32.28
CA TYR A 1004 -10.83 -29.51 -32.04
C TYR A 1004 -9.53 -30.02 -32.66
N SER A 1005 -8.75 -29.12 -33.26
CA SER A 1005 -7.38 -29.40 -33.66
C SER A 1005 -6.46 -29.42 -32.43
N VAL A 1006 -5.31 -30.10 -32.52
CA VAL A 1006 -4.28 -30.09 -31.45
C VAL A 1006 -2.94 -29.73 -32.06
N ARG A 1007 -2.38 -28.58 -31.64
CA ARG A 1007 -1.18 -27.98 -32.25
C ARG A 1007 -0.18 -27.55 -31.17
N TRP A 1008 1.10 -27.73 -31.44
CA TRP A 1008 2.20 -27.57 -30.49
C TRP A 1008 3.12 -26.41 -30.88
N PHE A 1009 3.49 -25.56 -29.93
CA PHE A 1009 4.41 -24.43 -30.13
C PHE A 1009 5.58 -24.49 -29.15
N ASN A 1010 6.79 -24.23 -29.64
CA ASN A 1010 8.01 -24.26 -28.85
C ASN A 1010 8.25 -22.88 -28.20
N PRO A 1011 8.09 -22.73 -26.86
CA PRO A 1011 8.26 -21.46 -26.15
C PRO A 1011 9.72 -20.99 -26.01
N ARG A 1012 10.71 -21.82 -26.38
CA ARG A 1012 12.15 -21.50 -26.33
C ARG A 1012 12.61 -20.82 -27.60
N ASP A 1013 12.23 -21.40 -28.74
CA ASP A 1013 12.75 -21.05 -30.07
C ASP A 1013 11.71 -20.32 -30.94
N GLY A 1014 10.43 -20.44 -30.60
CA GLY A 1014 9.31 -19.92 -31.39
C GLY A 1014 9.08 -20.73 -32.67
N GLY A 1015 8.74 -20.03 -33.76
CA GLY A 1015 8.45 -20.62 -35.06
C GLY A 1015 6.98 -21.00 -35.28
N PRO A 1016 6.66 -21.76 -36.34
CA PRO A 1016 5.30 -22.17 -36.64
C PRO A 1016 4.77 -23.21 -35.65
N MET A 1017 3.44 -23.30 -35.55
CA MET A 1017 2.73 -24.41 -34.92
C MET A 1017 3.08 -25.74 -35.57
N GLN A 1018 3.20 -26.79 -34.77
CA GLN A 1018 3.63 -28.14 -35.16
C GLN A 1018 2.56 -29.19 -34.78
N SER A 1019 2.56 -30.34 -35.45
CA SER A 1019 1.71 -31.48 -35.08
C SER A 1019 2.40 -32.34 -34.02
N GLY A 1020 1.68 -32.68 -32.95
CA GLY A 1020 2.13 -33.67 -31.97
C GLY A 1020 1.73 -35.11 -32.35
N SER A 1021 1.80 -36.03 -31.40
CA SER A 1021 1.33 -37.42 -31.61
C SER A 1021 -0.20 -37.55 -31.74
N ILE A 1022 -0.94 -36.51 -31.34
CA ILE A 1022 -2.38 -36.36 -31.53
C ILE A 1022 -2.58 -35.03 -32.27
N ALA A 1023 -3.40 -35.04 -33.33
CA ALA A 1023 -3.66 -33.90 -34.20
C ALA A 1023 -5.07 -33.31 -34.05
N SER A 1024 -5.99 -34.05 -33.43
CA SER A 1024 -7.37 -33.64 -33.19
C SER A 1024 -8.01 -34.42 -32.04
N VAL A 1025 -8.94 -33.80 -31.33
CA VAL A 1025 -9.72 -34.40 -30.23
C VAL A 1025 -11.20 -34.02 -30.34
N GLN A 1026 -12.08 -34.82 -29.75
CA GLN A 1026 -13.53 -34.57 -29.70
C GLN A 1026 -13.91 -33.95 -28.35
N GLY A 1027 -14.76 -32.92 -28.34
CA GLY A 1027 -15.42 -32.44 -27.13
C GLY A 1027 -16.46 -33.44 -26.57
N GLY A 1028 -16.85 -33.25 -25.31
CA GLY A 1028 -17.82 -34.11 -24.61
C GLY A 1028 -17.20 -35.17 -23.71
N SER A 1029 -15.87 -35.17 -23.56
CA SER A 1029 -15.14 -35.98 -22.57
C SER A 1029 -13.81 -35.33 -22.17
N VAL A 1030 -13.16 -35.91 -21.16
CA VAL A 1030 -11.72 -35.71 -20.91
C VAL A 1030 -10.91 -36.36 -22.04
N VAL A 1031 -9.85 -35.70 -22.51
CA VAL A 1031 -9.02 -36.15 -23.65
C VAL A 1031 -7.52 -35.98 -23.37
N ASP A 1032 -6.69 -36.89 -23.87
CA ASP A 1032 -5.22 -36.78 -23.85
C ASP A 1032 -4.75 -35.88 -25.01
N LEU A 1033 -3.84 -34.93 -24.74
CA LEU A 1033 -3.33 -34.00 -25.76
C LEU A 1033 -2.16 -34.56 -26.59
N GLY A 1034 -1.66 -35.74 -26.23
CA GLY A 1034 -0.54 -36.42 -26.88
C GLY A 1034 0.82 -35.86 -26.48
N LYS A 1035 1.85 -36.25 -27.22
CA LYS A 1035 3.23 -35.85 -26.99
C LYS A 1035 3.68 -34.79 -27.99
N ALA A 1036 4.55 -33.90 -27.53
CA ALA A 1036 5.28 -32.95 -28.36
C ALA A 1036 6.06 -33.63 -29.51
N PRO A 1037 6.29 -32.94 -30.64
CA PRO A 1037 7.03 -33.47 -31.79
C PRO A 1037 8.52 -33.74 -31.51
N SER A 1038 9.13 -32.98 -30.61
CA SER A 1038 10.51 -33.15 -30.14
C SER A 1038 10.62 -32.79 -28.66
N ASP A 1039 11.79 -33.06 -28.06
CA ASP A 1039 12.17 -32.54 -26.74
C ASP A 1039 11.06 -32.70 -25.69
N THR A 1040 10.51 -33.92 -25.58
CA THR A 1040 9.28 -34.20 -24.82
C THR A 1040 9.40 -33.95 -23.32
N ASN A 1041 10.60 -33.64 -22.82
CA ASN A 1041 10.90 -33.36 -21.42
C ASN A 1041 11.27 -31.87 -21.22
N GLN A 1042 10.93 -31.01 -22.18
CA GLN A 1042 11.11 -29.55 -22.15
C GLN A 1042 9.75 -28.87 -22.28
N ASP A 1043 9.68 -27.56 -22.01
CA ASP A 1043 8.41 -26.84 -21.98
C ASP A 1043 7.71 -26.73 -23.35
N TRP A 1044 6.39 -26.87 -23.39
CA TRP A 1044 5.62 -26.73 -24.63
C TRP A 1044 4.30 -26.02 -24.39
N ILE A 1045 3.81 -25.32 -25.42
CA ILE A 1045 2.44 -24.84 -25.46
C ILE A 1045 1.64 -25.76 -26.40
N VAL A 1046 0.46 -26.16 -25.98
CA VAL A 1046 -0.54 -26.84 -26.80
C VAL A 1046 -1.70 -25.87 -27.01
N VAL A 1047 -2.14 -25.71 -28.27
CA VAL A 1047 -3.38 -25.01 -28.62
C VAL A 1047 -4.39 -26.03 -29.10
N VAL A 1048 -5.59 -25.93 -28.54
CA VAL A 1048 -6.76 -26.76 -28.86
C VAL A 1048 -7.89 -25.84 -29.27
N ASP A 1049 -8.18 -25.80 -30.58
CA ASP A 1049 -9.11 -24.86 -31.26
C ASP A 1049 -9.61 -25.42 -32.60
#